data_AF-A0AAU1XKJ7-F1
#
_entry.id   AF-A0AAU1XKJ7-F1
#
_cell.length_a   1.000
_cell.length_b   1.000
_cell.length_c   1.000
_cell.angle_alpha   90.00
_cell.angle_beta   90.00
_cell.angle_gamma   90.00
#
_symmetry.space_group_name_H-M   'P 1'
#
loop_
_entity.id
_entity.type
_entity.pdbx_description
1 polymer ?
#
loop_
_entity_poly.entity_id
_entity_poly.type
_entity_poly.pdbx_seq_one_letter_code
_entity_poly.pdbx_strand_id
1 'polypeptide(L)'
;MSPDTAAPGLAVSPSARPAEGREQWPTPAASPDAATVPGPAAALPAPADDIPATPPAAPRGADGGQASIAARAHGTSADPVAGFRPGTSANPGGATPEHEAENAAGTSAAPRGGEAGQLAATGTGAPVTVPRQKDGTPRARPGWSGPVWPEPAALPDLLDHPDPAVAADAAAVENLLRCWVREAGIGRPDGPAGTPLRIPLPASGTAALVAVRYWSQAGWHRFGPARLEGSPAGAPSLDAVTIASLIAREGTRGGRGGADLVGRVADSVRRTTEFIADRRERPTAPVPVGGDHFLTAEQSLLLGHPLQPDPKSREGLSEAEARHYSPELHGSFPLHWFAVDPSLLATESAWTERGRPVSAPQLLGRLAPGLPLPDGATPLPLHPWQARDLLQRPAVTALRDAGLLHDLGPHGEPWYPTSSVRTVHRPGAPAMLKLSLGLRITNSRRENLRKELHRGVEVHRLLRTGLAEQWQAVHPGFDIVRDPAWVAVDAPDGTPVPGLDALLRHNPFRSGDDAVCIAALTAPRPWPGRTTMNSRLAELVSRLAAATGRSTSAVAAEWFLRYLDHVVLPVLAFDALAGIALEAHQQNTLVLLDPAGWPRGGRYRDNQGYYFRASRRAELEHRLPGIGRASDTFVSDAVTDERFAYYLGINNVLGLIGAFGSQRLADERVLLAAFRRFLAKAAGLGPLPTRLLDSPTLRCKANLLTRLGGLDELVGPVDTQSVYVTITNPLHD
;
A
#
# COMPACT_ATOMS: atom_id res chain seq x y z
N MET A 1 -60.34 35.76 16.41
CA MET A 1 -60.48 37.14 16.90
C MET A 1 -59.46 37.99 16.16
N SER A 2 -59.92 38.86 15.27
CA SER A 2 -59.19 40.08 14.83
C SER A 2 -59.31 41.14 15.95
N PRO A 3 -58.60 42.29 15.95
CA PRO A 3 -58.63 43.36 14.91
C PRO A 3 -57.21 43.96 14.61
N ASP A 4 -56.96 44.96 13.76
CA ASP A 4 -57.68 45.57 12.62
C ASP A 4 -56.69 46.30 11.66
N THR A 5 -57.14 46.55 10.41
CA THR A 5 -56.80 47.61 9.40
C THR A 5 -55.45 48.38 9.44
N ALA A 6 -54.84 48.80 8.32
CA ALA A 6 -55.46 49.34 7.09
C ALA A 6 -54.60 49.20 5.80
N ALA A 7 -55.24 49.35 4.63
CA ALA A 7 -54.65 49.45 3.28
C ALA A 7 -54.50 50.95 2.85
N PRO A 8 -54.13 51.38 1.60
CA PRO A 8 -54.59 50.88 0.28
C PRO A 8 -53.60 50.95 -0.93
N GLY A 9 -54.06 50.52 -2.12
CA GLY A 9 -53.50 50.86 -3.45
C GLY A 9 -52.96 49.64 -4.24
N LEU A 10 -53.65 49.11 -5.27
CA LEU A 10 -53.73 49.60 -6.68
C LEU A 10 -52.39 49.45 -7.44
N ALA A 11 -52.29 48.88 -8.66
CA ALA A 11 -53.28 48.22 -9.53
C ALA A 11 -52.59 47.33 -10.61
N VAL A 12 -53.29 46.27 -11.03
CA VAL A 12 -53.63 45.84 -12.42
C VAL A 12 -52.56 45.83 -13.55
N SER A 13 -52.51 44.72 -14.30
CA SER A 13 -51.76 44.40 -15.56
C SER A 13 -52.36 45.11 -16.81
N PRO A 14 -52.20 44.70 -18.11
CA PRO A 14 -51.32 43.71 -18.79
C PRO A 14 -50.70 44.15 -20.15
N SER A 15 -49.89 43.27 -20.78
CA SER A 15 -49.55 43.24 -22.25
C SER A 15 -48.71 44.43 -22.82
N ALA A 16 -48.08 44.42 -24.01
CA ALA A 16 -48.04 43.50 -25.17
C ALA A 16 -46.69 43.58 -25.97
N ARG A 17 -46.51 42.74 -27.00
CA ARG A 17 -45.47 42.78 -28.10
C ARG A 17 -45.82 43.86 -29.17
N PRO A 18 -45.01 44.27 -30.20
CA PRO A 18 -44.19 43.53 -31.22
C PRO A 18 -42.73 44.08 -31.36
N ALA A 19 -41.90 43.96 -32.41
CA ALA A 19 -41.93 43.38 -33.79
C ALA A 19 -40.49 42.90 -34.19
N GLU A 20 -40.27 41.83 -34.98
CA GLU A 20 -40.11 41.69 -36.46
C GLU A 20 -38.77 42.11 -37.13
N GLY A 21 -38.34 41.34 -38.15
CA GLY A 21 -37.08 41.45 -38.92
C GLY A 21 -36.09 40.30 -38.63
N ARG A 22 -36.05 39.12 -39.28
CA ARG A 22 -36.08 38.68 -40.69
C ARG A 22 -34.73 38.83 -41.43
N GLU A 23 -34.39 37.81 -42.23
CA GLU A 23 -33.23 37.65 -43.15
C GLU A 23 -31.88 37.17 -42.57
N GLN A 24 -31.03 36.40 -43.25
CA GLN A 24 -31.17 35.39 -44.35
C GLN A 24 -29.88 34.51 -44.35
N TRP A 25 -29.91 33.31 -44.97
CA TRP A 25 -28.73 32.42 -45.12
C TRP A 25 -27.69 33.00 -46.10
N PRO A 26 -26.44 32.48 -46.06
CA PRO A 26 -25.89 31.97 -47.32
C PRO A 26 -25.26 30.57 -47.24
N THR A 27 -25.73 29.71 -48.14
CA THR A 27 -25.05 28.62 -48.86
C THR A 27 -25.91 28.44 -50.14
N PRO A 28 -25.38 28.07 -51.33
CA PRO A 28 -24.55 26.86 -51.51
C PRO A 28 -23.51 26.91 -52.65
N ALA A 29 -22.79 25.78 -52.86
CA ALA A 29 -22.48 25.10 -54.15
C ALA A 29 -21.17 24.29 -54.02
N ALA A 30 -21.02 23.06 -54.56
CA ALA A 30 -21.99 22.10 -55.07
C ALA A 30 -21.38 20.66 -55.03
N SER A 31 -22.25 19.65 -54.96
CA SER A 31 -21.96 18.22 -55.24
C SER A 31 -21.94 17.97 -56.78
N PRO A 32 -21.75 16.74 -57.35
CA PRO A 32 -21.77 15.42 -56.71
C PRO A 32 -20.73 14.37 -57.24
N ASP A 33 -20.65 13.20 -56.61
CA ASP A 33 -21.22 11.96 -57.18
C ASP A 33 -21.26 10.80 -56.17
N ALA A 34 -22.08 9.77 -56.49
CA ALA A 34 -22.57 8.77 -55.54
C ALA A 34 -21.89 7.39 -55.67
N ALA A 35 -22.03 6.52 -54.65
CA ALA A 35 -22.83 5.27 -54.78
C ALA A 35 -22.70 4.30 -53.57
N THR A 36 -23.86 3.73 -53.19
CA THR A 36 -24.11 2.38 -52.61
C THR A 36 -23.36 1.84 -51.38
N VAL A 37 -24.17 1.41 -50.41
CA VAL A 37 -23.88 0.40 -49.37
C VAL A 37 -23.86 -1.01 -49.98
N PRO A 38 -23.03 -1.93 -49.47
CA PRO A 38 -23.56 -3.23 -49.05
C PRO A 38 -23.07 -3.70 -47.67
N GLY A 39 -23.78 -4.68 -47.09
CA GLY A 39 -23.51 -5.27 -45.78
C GLY A 39 -22.38 -6.31 -45.75
N PRO A 40 -22.22 -7.04 -44.62
CA PRO A 40 -20.99 -7.74 -44.28
C PRO A 40 -20.87 -9.14 -44.90
N ALA A 41 -19.64 -9.55 -45.22
CA ALA A 41 -19.34 -10.92 -45.63
C ALA A 41 -17.95 -11.42 -45.18
N ALA A 42 -17.97 -12.65 -44.68
CA ALA A 42 -16.97 -13.72 -44.81
C ALA A 42 -15.51 -13.53 -44.32
N ALA A 43 -15.11 -14.53 -43.54
CA ALA A 43 -13.72 -14.84 -43.20
C ALA A 43 -12.83 -15.11 -44.42
N LEU A 44 -11.52 -14.86 -44.26
CA LEU A 44 -10.45 -15.41 -45.10
C LEU A 44 -9.33 -16.00 -44.22
N PRO A 45 -8.52 -16.95 -44.76
CA PRO A 45 -7.93 -18.02 -43.96
C PRO A 45 -6.43 -17.81 -43.62
N ALA A 46 -5.90 -18.76 -42.85
CA ALA A 46 -4.46 -18.88 -42.59
C ALA A 46 -3.65 -19.26 -43.85
N PRO A 47 -2.37 -18.86 -43.94
CA PRO A 47 -1.41 -19.48 -44.84
C PRO A 47 -0.82 -20.75 -44.21
N ALA A 48 -0.66 -21.79 -45.02
CA ALA A 48 0.12 -22.99 -44.69
C ALA A 48 1.55 -22.85 -45.23
N ASP A 49 2.51 -23.54 -44.61
CA ASP A 49 3.85 -23.77 -45.14
C ASP A 49 3.83 -24.68 -46.38
N ASP A 50 4.81 -24.54 -47.28
CA ASP A 50 5.63 -25.69 -47.74
C ASP A 50 6.79 -25.32 -48.69
N ILE A 51 8.02 -25.72 -48.28
CA ILE A 51 9.03 -26.47 -49.08
C ILE A 51 9.76 -25.73 -50.26
N PRO A 52 11.03 -26.07 -50.64
CA PRO A 52 11.88 -27.22 -50.23
C PRO A 52 13.27 -26.89 -49.62
N ALA A 53 13.88 -27.93 -49.03
CA ALA A 53 15.32 -28.01 -48.73
C ALA A 53 15.99 -29.12 -49.56
N THR A 54 17.27 -28.96 -49.93
CA THR A 54 18.17 -30.03 -50.43
C THR A 54 19.65 -29.56 -50.39
N PRO A 55 20.69 -30.44 -50.51
CA PRO A 55 21.45 -30.92 -49.35
C PRO A 55 22.95 -30.49 -49.37
N PRO A 56 23.79 -30.86 -48.37
CA PRO A 56 25.13 -30.29 -48.22
C PRO A 56 26.22 -31.05 -48.98
N ALA A 57 27.34 -30.36 -49.27
CA ALA A 57 28.56 -30.94 -49.80
C ALA A 57 29.76 -30.68 -48.86
N ALA A 58 30.49 -31.74 -48.51
CA ALA A 58 31.83 -31.67 -47.96
C ALA A 58 32.87 -31.86 -49.08
N PRO A 59 34.16 -31.56 -48.82
CA PRO A 59 35.07 -32.70 -48.75
C PRO A 59 36.12 -32.65 -47.62
N ARG A 60 36.65 -33.85 -47.32
CA ARG A 60 37.91 -34.15 -46.60
C ARG A 60 39.10 -33.62 -47.44
N GLY A 61 40.35 -33.39 -47.02
CA GLY A 61 41.19 -33.56 -45.82
C GLY A 61 42.62 -33.08 -46.22
N ALA A 62 43.76 -33.37 -45.59
CA ALA A 62 44.15 -33.94 -44.29
C ALA A 62 45.67 -33.63 -44.07
N ASP A 63 46.26 -34.03 -42.94
CA ASP A 63 47.71 -33.99 -42.59
C ASP A 63 48.41 -32.59 -42.52
N GLY A 64 49.42 -32.34 -41.69
CA GLY A 64 50.06 -33.13 -40.62
C GLY A 64 51.34 -32.41 -40.13
N GLY A 65 51.74 -32.55 -38.86
CA GLY A 65 52.99 -31.94 -38.37
C GLY A 65 53.09 -31.77 -36.84
N GLN A 66 53.80 -32.69 -36.18
CA GLN A 66 54.16 -32.61 -34.76
C GLN A 66 55.50 -31.90 -34.56
N ALA A 67 55.69 -31.22 -33.42
CA ALA A 67 56.95 -31.22 -32.68
C ALA A 67 56.71 -30.84 -31.20
N SER A 68 57.41 -31.51 -30.29
CA SER A 68 57.35 -31.31 -28.83
C SER A 68 58.77 -31.03 -28.28
N ILE A 69 58.86 -30.67 -26.98
CA ILE A 69 59.97 -30.87 -25.99
C ILE A 69 59.70 -29.88 -24.84
N ALA A 70 59.14 -30.33 -23.71
CA ALA A 70 59.81 -30.81 -22.49
C ALA A 70 60.60 -29.68 -21.75
N ALA A 71 60.14 -29.14 -20.62
CA ALA A 71 59.95 -29.73 -19.27
C ALA A 71 61.18 -29.58 -18.35
N ARG A 72 60.99 -29.03 -17.14
CA ARG A 72 61.70 -29.42 -15.91
C ARG A 72 61.05 -28.84 -14.65
N ALA A 73 61.01 -29.65 -13.59
CA ALA A 73 60.60 -29.26 -12.25
C ALA A 73 61.48 -30.02 -11.22
N HIS A 74 61.89 -29.33 -10.15
CA HIS A 74 62.41 -29.83 -8.86
C HIS A 74 62.53 -28.58 -7.93
N GLY A 75 62.37 -28.64 -6.61
CA GLY A 75 62.13 -29.76 -5.70
C GLY A 75 61.60 -29.28 -4.33
N THR A 76 61.50 -30.18 -3.36
CA THR A 76 60.67 -30.07 -2.13
C THR A 76 61.46 -29.89 -0.81
N SER A 77 60.71 -29.76 0.31
CA SER A 77 61.11 -29.86 1.75
C SER A 77 61.53 -28.54 2.43
N ALA A 78 61.31 -28.30 3.73
CA ALA A 78 60.52 -29.02 4.76
C ALA A 78 60.14 -28.09 5.94
N ASP A 79 59.10 -28.46 6.70
CA ASP A 79 58.71 -27.94 8.03
C ASP A 79 59.60 -28.49 9.17
N PRO A 80 59.43 -28.11 10.46
CA PRO A 80 59.12 -26.81 11.09
C PRO A 80 60.05 -26.53 12.32
N VAL A 81 59.76 -25.54 13.18
CA VAL A 81 59.78 -25.62 14.69
C VAL A 81 59.47 -24.23 15.32
N ALA A 82 58.92 -24.24 16.54
CA ALA A 82 58.35 -23.09 17.25
C ALA A 82 59.33 -22.35 18.20
N GLY A 83 58.90 -21.19 18.73
CA GLY A 83 59.28 -20.78 20.09
C GLY A 83 59.50 -19.29 20.39
N PHE A 84 58.74 -18.78 21.37
CA PHE A 84 59.10 -17.73 22.35
C PHE A 84 59.37 -16.25 21.95
N ARG A 85 58.48 -15.38 22.47
CA ARG A 85 58.75 -14.02 23.03
C ARG A 85 59.45 -14.16 24.42
N PRO A 86 59.87 -13.11 25.19
CA PRO A 86 59.62 -11.66 25.07
C PRO A 86 60.84 -10.74 25.33
N GLY A 87 60.64 -9.41 25.29
CA GLY A 87 61.63 -8.43 25.79
C GLY A 87 61.17 -6.97 25.64
N THR A 88 61.14 -6.22 26.75
CA THR A 88 60.71 -4.80 26.85
C THR A 88 61.88 -3.82 26.80
N SER A 89 61.67 -2.56 26.38
CA SER A 89 61.99 -1.35 27.19
C SER A 89 61.89 -0.02 26.38
N ALA A 90 61.71 1.07 27.14
CA ALA A 90 62.13 2.47 26.90
C ALA A 90 61.09 3.48 26.37
N ASN A 91 60.80 4.43 27.25
CA ASN A 91 60.10 5.71 27.07
C ASN A 91 60.79 6.73 27.99
N PRO A 92 60.86 8.04 27.67
CA PRO A 92 60.94 9.02 28.76
C PRO A 92 60.20 10.37 28.55
N GLY A 93 59.54 10.83 29.61
CA GLY A 93 59.29 12.26 29.95
C GLY A 93 58.09 12.96 29.28
N GLY A 94 57.23 13.71 29.97
CA GLY A 94 57.04 13.91 31.43
C GLY A 94 56.67 15.36 31.79
N ALA A 95 55.64 15.56 32.65
CA ALA A 95 55.47 16.66 33.63
C ALA A 95 54.05 16.71 34.24
N THR A 96 53.95 16.62 35.56
CA THR A 96 52.83 17.07 36.43
C THR A 96 53.24 18.37 37.16
N PRO A 97 52.35 19.07 37.90
CA PRO A 97 52.07 18.81 39.34
C PRO A 97 50.57 19.02 39.71
N GLU A 98 50.10 19.05 40.97
CA GLU A 98 50.18 18.14 42.14
C GLU A 98 49.15 18.65 43.21
N HIS A 99 49.04 17.96 44.37
CA HIS A 99 48.29 18.35 45.59
C HIS A 99 46.74 18.29 45.53
N GLU A 100 46.00 17.87 46.57
CA GLU A 100 46.38 17.37 47.90
C GLU A 100 45.32 16.40 48.48
N ALA A 101 45.63 15.71 49.59
CA ALA A 101 44.78 14.72 50.24
C ALA A 101 44.39 15.15 51.67
N GLU A 102 43.29 14.62 52.22
CA GLU A 102 43.22 14.38 53.67
C GLU A 102 42.22 13.27 54.10
N ASN A 103 42.39 12.84 55.36
CA ASN A 103 41.82 11.65 56.00
C ASN A 103 40.41 11.95 56.61
N ALA A 104 39.68 11.08 57.35
CA ALA A 104 40.07 9.90 58.12
C ALA A 104 38.91 8.96 58.55
N ALA A 105 39.30 7.72 58.89
CA ALA A 105 38.83 6.86 60.01
C ALA A 105 37.35 6.40 60.14
N GLY A 106 37.16 5.08 60.36
CA GLY A 106 35.85 4.48 60.66
C GLY A 106 35.80 2.93 60.72
N THR A 107 36.73 2.29 61.43
CA THR A 107 36.73 0.85 61.78
C THR A 107 35.50 0.46 62.64
N SER A 108 35.05 -0.79 62.82
CA SER A 108 35.32 -2.14 62.27
C SER A 108 34.36 -3.13 62.96
N ALA A 109 33.69 -4.05 62.25
CA ALA A 109 33.21 -5.33 62.83
C ALA A 109 32.76 -6.38 61.79
N ALA A 110 33.47 -7.50 61.74
CA ALA A 110 33.04 -8.83 61.29
C ALA A 110 33.64 -9.83 62.31
N PRO A 111 33.56 -11.18 62.18
CA PRO A 111 32.78 -12.07 61.31
C PRO A 111 31.87 -13.02 62.17
N ARG A 112 31.24 -14.14 61.75
CA ARG A 112 31.71 -15.37 61.07
C ARG A 112 30.53 -16.26 60.64
N GLY A 113 30.71 -17.05 59.59
CA GLY A 113 29.73 -18.06 59.16
C GLY A 113 29.90 -18.60 57.73
N GLY A 114 31.12 -18.95 57.32
CA GLY A 114 31.31 -19.89 56.19
C GLY A 114 30.95 -21.32 56.64
N GLU A 115 30.91 -22.38 55.84
CA GLU A 115 31.29 -22.72 54.45
C GLU A 115 30.57 -24.07 54.16
N ALA A 116 30.42 -24.66 52.96
CA ALA A 116 30.63 -24.26 51.57
C ALA A 116 29.73 -25.18 50.70
N GLY A 117 29.39 -24.76 49.48
CA GLY A 117 28.65 -25.57 48.51
C GLY A 117 28.91 -25.04 47.10
N GLN A 118 29.61 -25.83 46.28
CA GLN A 118 30.33 -25.34 45.11
C GLN A 118 29.52 -25.37 43.80
N LEU A 119 29.85 -24.44 42.89
CA LEU A 119 29.72 -24.52 41.41
C LEU A 119 28.32 -24.45 40.76
N ALA A 120 27.96 -23.28 40.24
CA ALA A 120 27.94 -23.00 38.79
C ALA A 120 27.62 -21.52 38.52
N ALA A 121 28.26 -20.90 37.52
CA ALA A 121 28.20 -19.46 37.29
C ALA A 121 26.93 -18.99 36.57
N THR A 122 26.49 -17.79 36.93
CA THR A 122 25.28 -17.11 36.42
C THR A 122 25.52 -16.40 35.10
N GLY A 123 24.64 -16.64 34.12
CA GLY A 123 24.46 -15.79 32.94
C GLY A 123 23.07 -15.15 32.99
N THR A 124 22.99 -13.87 33.35
CA THR A 124 21.72 -13.15 33.55
C THR A 124 21.05 -12.75 32.24
N GLY A 125 20.10 -13.54 31.76
CA GLY A 125 19.12 -13.15 30.74
C GLY A 125 17.74 -12.96 31.37
N ALA A 126 17.36 -11.72 31.70
CA ALA A 126 16.03 -11.44 32.25
C ALA A 126 14.97 -11.49 31.12
N PRO A 127 13.93 -12.33 31.22
CA PRO A 127 12.87 -12.38 30.21
C PRO A 127 11.96 -11.15 30.34
N VAL A 128 11.75 -10.46 29.22
CA VAL A 128 10.79 -9.35 29.12
C VAL A 128 9.39 -9.90 29.40
N THR A 129 8.88 -9.63 30.60
CA THR A 129 7.62 -10.19 31.06
C THR A 129 6.45 -9.39 30.48
N VAL A 130 5.74 -9.99 29.53
CA VAL A 130 4.51 -9.40 28.97
C VAL A 130 3.45 -9.26 30.09
N PRO A 131 2.75 -8.11 30.22
CA PRO A 131 1.71 -7.96 31.22
C PRO A 131 0.57 -8.97 30.98
N ARG A 132 0.36 -9.90 31.93
CA ARG A 132 -0.80 -10.78 31.92
C ARG A 132 -2.08 -9.95 31.96
N GLN A 133 -2.92 -10.12 30.94
CA GLN A 133 -4.31 -9.69 30.97
C GLN A 133 -5.00 -10.42 32.14
N LYS A 134 -5.70 -9.69 33.02
CA LYS A 134 -6.43 -10.31 34.13
C LYS A 134 -7.72 -10.93 33.61
N ASP A 135 -7.90 -12.22 33.83
CA ASP A 135 -9.21 -12.88 33.69
C ASP A 135 -10.19 -12.26 34.69
N GLY A 136 -11.09 -11.41 34.18
CA GLY A 136 -12.14 -10.77 34.95
C GLY A 136 -13.40 -11.64 34.94
N THR A 137 -13.77 -12.18 36.10
CA THR A 137 -15.06 -12.88 36.26
C THR A 137 -16.24 -11.94 35.93
N PRO A 138 -17.31 -12.43 35.28
CA PRO A 138 -18.44 -11.58 34.91
C PRO A 138 -19.21 -11.12 36.15
N ARG A 139 -19.00 -9.87 36.57
CA ARG A 139 -19.93 -9.20 37.48
C ARG A 139 -21.16 -8.76 36.69
N ALA A 140 -22.34 -9.21 37.12
CA ALA A 140 -23.60 -8.64 36.66
C ALA A 140 -23.59 -7.12 36.88
N ARG A 141 -23.71 -6.35 35.81
CA ARG A 141 -23.70 -4.88 35.85
C ARG A 141 -25.13 -4.34 36.03
N PRO A 142 -25.33 -3.23 36.75
CA PRO A 142 -26.63 -2.57 36.84
C PRO A 142 -27.13 -2.13 35.47
N GLY A 143 -28.45 -2.05 35.30
CA GLY A 143 -29.08 -1.59 34.07
C GLY A 143 -28.61 -0.18 33.67
N TRP A 144 -28.43 0.03 32.36
CA TRP A 144 -27.98 1.30 31.80
C TRP A 144 -29.00 2.41 32.05
N SER A 145 -28.57 3.48 32.71
CA SER A 145 -29.38 4.67 33.05
C SER A 145 -28.95 5.93 32.28
N GLY A 146 -28.26 5.76 31.15
CA GLY A 146 -27.75 6.87 30.32
C GLY A 146 -28.75 7.34 29.25
N PRO A 147 -28.44 8.45 28.56
CA PRO A 147 -29.32 9.00 27.54
C PRO A 147 -29.36 8.12 26.28
N VAL A 148 -30.55 7.69 25.88
CA VAL A 148 -30.82 7.16 24.53
C VAL A 148 -30.80 8.33 23.55
N TRP A 149 -29.94 8.25 22.54
CA TRP A 149 -29.91 9.25 21.47
C TRP A 149 -30.90 8.86 20.36
N PRO A 150 -31.39 9.82 19.54
CA PRO A 150 -32.14 9.51 18.32
C PRO A 150 -31.36 8.48 17.48
N GLU A 151 -32.06 7.54 16.85
CA GLU A 151 -31.40 6.42 16.16
C GLU A 151 -30.35 6.97 15.16
N PRO A 152 -29.04 6.71 15.36
CA PRO A 152 -28.02 7.42 14.60
C PRO A 152 -28.07 7.13 13.10
N ALA A 153 -28.68 6.02 12.69
CA ALA A 153 -28.96 5.67 11.31
C ALA A 153 -29.96 6.61 10.60
N ALA A 154 -30.84 7.28 11.34
CA ALA A 154 -31.83 8.22 10.80
C ALA A 154 -31.29 9.66 10.66
N LEU A 155 -30.13 9.96 11.25
CA LEU A 155 -29.46 11.26 11.08
C LEU A 155 -28.77 11.36 9.70
N PRO A 156 -28.66 12.56 9.11
CA PRO A 156 -27.83 12.78 7.91
C PRO A 156 -26.41 12.25 8.09
N ASP A 157 -25.83 11.68 7.03
CA ASP A 157 -24.43 11.29 7.03
C ASP A 157 -23.55 12.52 6.83
N LEU A 158 -22.63 12.81 7.74
CA LEU A 158 -21.73 13.97 7.59
C LEU A 158 -20.76 13.80 6.41
N LEU A 159 -20.53 12.57 5.95
CA LEU A 159 -19.77 12.32 4.72
C LEU A 159 -20.47 12.89 3.48
N ASP A 160 -21.81 13.01 3.50
CA ASP A 160 -22.63 13.59 2.44
C ASP A 160 -22.82 15.11 2.59
N HIS A 161 -22.22 15.74 3.62
CA HIS A 161 -22.38 17.16 3.88
C HIS A 161 -21.84 18.02 2.71
N PRO A 162 -22.56 19.07 2.25
CA PRO A 162 -22.19 19.83 1.05
C PRO A 162 -20.86 20.59 1.19
N ASP A 163 -20.53 21.07 2.40
CA ASP A 163 -19.19 21.59 2.71
C ASP A 163 -18.17 20.41 2.70
N PRO A 164 -17.15 20.44 1.81
CA PRO A 164 -16.13 19.40 1.75
C PRO A 164 -15.29 19.29 3.03
N ALA A 165 -15.15 20.36 3.82
CA ALA A 165 -14.37 20.34 5.06
C ALA A 165 -15.04 19.51 6.15
N VAL A 166 -16.37 19.64 6.28
CA VAL A 166 -17.18 18.81 7.21
C VAL A 166 -17.15 17.33 6.80
N ALA A 167 -17.22 17.05 5.50
CA ALA A 167 -17.13 15.68 4.99
C ALA A 167 -15.72 15.05 5.20
N ALA A 168 -14.67 15.84 5.02
CA ALA A 168 -13.29 15.43 5.27
C ALA A 168 -13.02 15.16 6.76
N ASP A 169 -13.49 16.05 7.64
CA ASP A 169 -13.37 15.88 9.09
C ASP A 169 -14.13 14.64 9.57
N ALA A 170 -15.39 14.46 9.12
CA ALA A 170 -16.17 13.26 9.44
C ALA A 170 -15.48 11.96 9.01
N ALA A 171 -14.86 11.93 7.82
CA ALA A 171 -14.09 10.78 7.36
C ALA A 171 -12.85 10.51 8.24
N ALA A 172 -12.15 11.56 8.68
CA ALA A 172 -10.98 11.44 9.56
C ALA A 172 -11.37 11.03 10.98
N VAL A 173 -12.46 11.58 11.54
CA VAL A 173 -13.09 11.16 12.81
C VAL A 173 -13.42 9.67 12.76
N GLU A 174 -14.11 9.19 11.70
CA GLU A 174 -14.42 7.77 11.57
C GLU A 174 -13.16 6.89 11.52
N ASN A 175 -12.11 7.30 10.79
CA ASN A 175 -10.87 6.54 10.72
C ASN A 175 -10.13 6.47 12.06
N LEU A 176 -10.02 7.60 12.79
CA LEU A 176 -9.42 7.65 14.13
C LEU A 176 -10.19 6.76 15.11
N LEU A 177 -11.52 6.84 15.11
CA LEU A 177 -12.37 6.04 15.98
C LEU A 177 -12.32 4.55 15.64
N ARG A 178 -12.32 4.16 14.36
CA ARG A 178 -12.16 2.74 13.96
C ARG A 178 -10.80 2.18 14.39
N CYS A 179 -9.72 2.95 14.19
CA CYS A 179 -8.39 2.59 14.68
C CYS A 179 -8.40 2.38 16.20
N TRP A 180 -8.88 3.36 16.97
CA TRP A 180 -8.87 3.30 18.43
C TRP A 180 -9.76 2.19 18.99
N VAL A 181 -10.99 2.04 18.48
CA VAL A 181 -11.93 0.99 18.90
C VAL A 181 -11.33 -0.40 18.68
N ARG A 182 -10.73 -0.65 17.50
CA ARG A 182 -10.07 -1.92 17.19
C ARG A 182 -8.81 -2.14 18.05
N GLU A 183 -7.95 -1.14 18.17
CA GLU A 183 -6.62 -1.28 18.76
C GLU A 183 -6.61 -1.22 20.29
N ALA A 184 -7.64 -0.62 20.91
CA ALA A 184 -7.90 -0.67 22.35
C ALA A 184 -8.88 -1.79 22.75
N GLY A 185 -9.38 -2.61 21.81
CA GLY A 185 -10.27 -3.74 22.09
C GLY A 185 -11.64 -3.33 22.63
N ILE A 186 -12.21 -2.22 22.16
CA ILE A 186 -13.47 -1.67 22.65
C ILE A 186 -14.64 -2.43 22.01
N GLY A 187 -15.46 -3.07 22.83
CA GLY A 187 -16.66 -3.80 22.40
C GLY A 187 -17.82 -2.91 21.97
N ARG A 188 -18.86 -3.55 21.43
CA ARG A 188 -20.15 -2.91 21.10
C ARG A 188 -20.76 -2.28 22.37
N PRO A 189 -21.44 -1.12 22.29
CA PRO A 189 -22.19 -0.60 23.44
C PRO A 189 -23.28 -1.58 23.91
N ASP A 190 -23.31 -1.82 25.22
CA ASP A 190 -24.35 -2.60 25.90
C ASP A 190 -25.62 -1.74 26.04
N GLY A 191 -26.70 -2.11 25.33
CA GLY A 191 -27.99 -1.42 25.42
C GLY A 191 -28.89 -1.59 24.19
N PRO A 192 -30.08 -0.97 24.19
CA PRO A 192 -30.96 -0.92 23.03
C PRO A 192 -30.35 -0.08 21.88
N ALA A 193 -31.02 -0.08 20.72
CA ALA A 193 -30.66 0.82 19.63
C ALA A 193 -30.69 2.30 20.10
N GLY A 194 -29.68 3.08 19.72
CA GLY A 194 -29.51 4.47 20.18
C GLY A 194 -28.62 4.65 21.41
N THR A 195 -28.11 3.58 22.05
CA THR A 195 -27.03 3.70 23.05
C THR A 195 -25.74 4.21 22.38
N PRO A 196 -25.17 5.35 22.81
CA PRO A 196 -23.89 5.82 22.32
C PRO A 196 -22.74 4.92 22.81
N LEU A 197 -21.74 4.70 21.96
CA LEU A 197 -20.48 4.08 22.36
C LEU A 197 -19.74 5.03 23.31
N ARG A 198 -19.47 4.57 24.53
CA ARG A 198 -18.65 5.29 25.51
C ARG A 198 -17.21 4.82 25.43
N ILE A 199 -16.31 5.69 24.97
CA ILE A 199 -14.86 5.47 24.89
C ILE A 199 -14.21 6.15 26.11
N PRO A 200 -13.69 5.40 27.10
CA PRO A 200 -13.02 5.99 28.26
C PRO A 200 -11.72 6.69 27.87
N LEU A 201 -11.48 7.88 28.44
CA LEU A 201 -10.27 8.69 28.26
C LEU A 201 -9.66 9.00 29.65
N PRO A 202 -9.07 8.01 30.34
CA PRO A 202 -8.63 8.13 31.73
C PRO A 202 -7.49 9.13 31.96
N ALA A 203 -6.52 9.27 31.04
CA ALA A 203 -5.47 10.30 31.16
C ALA A 203 -6.03 11.72 30.97
N SER A 204 -7.20 11.83 30.33
CA SER A 204 -7.98 13.05 30.12
C SER A 204 -9.07 13.26 31.18
N GLY A 205 -9.27 12.31 32.11
CA GLY A 205 -10.27 12.39 33.19
C GLY A 205 -11.73 12.36 32.73
N THR A 206 -12.01 11.84 31.53
CA THR A 206 -13.34 11.92 30.89
C THR A 206 -13.63 10.69 30.01
N ALA A 207 -14.65 10.77 29.16
CA ALA A 207 -14.94 9.81 28.09
C ALA A 207 -15.50 10.53 26.86
N ALA A 208 -15.30 9.95 25.67
CA ALA A 208 -16.04 10.36 24.49
C ALA A 208 -17.32 9.51 24.34
N LEU A 209 -18.44 10.16 24.09
CA LEU A 209 -19.73 9.55 23.72
C LEU A 209 -19.89 9.68 22.20
N VAL A 210 -20.01 8.55 21.52
CA VAL A 210 -19.99 8.45 20.05
C VAL A 210 -21.26 7.79 19.56
N ALA A 211 -21.99 8.44 18.65
CA ALA A 211 -23.15 7.82 18.01
C ALA A 211 -22.69 6.66 17.10
N VAL A 212 -23.36 5.50 17.14
CA VAL A 212 -23.02 4.36 16.26
C VAL A 212 -24.08 4.25 15.16
N ARG A 213 -23.71 4.58 13.91
CA ARG A 213 -24.57 4.45 12.71
C ARG A 213 -24.62 3.02 12.19
N TYR A 214 -23.51 2.28 12.35
CA TYR A 214 -23.38 0.88 11.97
C TYR A 214 -22.29 0.19 12.80
N TRP A 215 -22.57 -0.98 13.36
CA TRP A 215 -21.58 -1.80 14.05
C TRP A 215 -21.22 -3.03 13.20
N SER A 216 -20.03 -2.98 12.60
CA SER A 216 -19.48 -4.07 11.78
C SER A 216 -18.91 -5.19 12.67
N GLN A 217 -19.12 -6.45 12.28
CA GLN A 217 -18.41 -7.61 12.84
C GLN A 217 -16.98 -7.70 12.27
N ALA A 218 -16.78 -7.24 11.03
CA ALA A 218 -15.48 -7.16 10.37
C ALA A 218 -14.67 -5.88 10.73
N GLY A 219 -15.16 -5.02 11.64
CA GLY A 219 -14.44 -3.85 12.14
C GLY A 219 -14.60 -2.55 11.33
N TRP A 220 -15.37 -2.55 10.24
CA TRP A 220 -15.66 -1.35 9.45
C TRP A 220 -16.90 -0.59 9.99
N HIS A 221 -16.83 -0.20 11.27
CA HIS A 221 -17.92 0.55 11.92
C HIS A 221 -18.22 1.87 11.20
N ARG A 222 -19.49 2.32 11.22
CA ARG A 222 -19.86 3.70 10.89
C ARG A 222 -20.20 4.47 12.15
N PHE A 223 -19.53 5.58 12.39
CA PHE A 223 -19.78 6.47 13.53
C PHE A 223 -20.52 7.73 13.09
N GLY A 224 -21.30 8.29 14.00
CA GLY A 224 -21.82 9.65 13.92
C GLY A 224 -21.00 10.59 14.80
N PRO A 225 -21.52 11.80 15.11
CA PRO A 225 -20.78 12.79 15.89
C PRO A 225 -20.35 12.29 17.27
N ALA A 226 -19.13 12.65 17.67
CA ALA A 226 -18.56 12.38 18.99
C ALA A 226 -18.66 13.62 19.90
N ARG A 227 -18.84 13.44 21.21
CA ARG A 227 -18.93 14.51 22.23
C ARG A 227 -18.20 14.08 23.50
N LEU A 228 -17.67 15.02 24.29
CA LEU A 228 -17.18 14.67 25.64
C LEU A 228 -18.36 14.40 26.58
N GLU A 229 -18.22 13.41 27.45
CA GLU A 229 -19.17 13.11 28.51
C GLU A 229 -19.32 14.32 29.44
N GLY A 230 -20.56 14.70 29.76
CA GLY A 230 -20.88 15.91 30.52
C GLY A 230 -20.94 17.21 29.70
N SER A 231 -20.71 17.17 28.38
CA SER A 231 -20.86 18.36 27.52
C SER A 231 -22.30 18.90 27.52
N PRO A 232 -22.50 20.23 27.54
CA PRO A 232 -23.82 20.84 27.36
C PRO A 232 -24.49 20.43 26.03
N ALA A 233 -25.82 20.44 25.99
CA ALA A 233 -26.60 20.03 24.82
C ALA A 233 -26.26 20.80 23.52
N GLY A 234 -25.83 22.07 23.64
CA GLY A 234 -25.41 22.91 22.52
C GLY A 234 -23.91 22.89 22.19
N ALA A 235 -23.09 22.06 22.85
CA ALA A 235 -21.66 22.00 22.57
C ALA A 235 -21.39 21.54 21.11
N PRO A 236 -20.28 21.96 20.47
CA PRO A 236 -19.84 21.36 19.22
C PRO A 236 -19.49 19.88 19.41
N SER A 237 -19.50 19.12 18.32
CA SER A 237 -18.96 17.75 18.32
C SER A 237 -17.44 17.80 18.17
N LEU A 238 -16.76 16.72 18.58
CA LEU A 238 -15.31 16.62 18.50
C LEU A 238 -14.86 16.40 17.06
N ASP A 239 -14.07 17.33 16.55
CA ASP A 239 -13.37 17.22 15.27
C ASP A 239 -12.20 16.22 15.33
N ALA A 240 -11.64 15.88 14.17
CA ALA A 240 -10.57 14.90 14.05
C ALA A 240 -9.28 15.32 14.79
N VAL A 241 -8.96 16.62 14.82
CA VAL A 241 -7.75 17.15 15.48
C VAL A 241 -7.87 17.03 17.00
N THR A 242 -9.06 17.29 17.54
CA THR A 242 -9.40 17.16 18.96
C THR A 242 -9.39 15.68 19.37
N ILE A 243 -10.00 14.79 18.58
CA ILE A 243 -9.94 13.34 18.82
C ILE A 243 -8.49 12.83 18.76
N ALA A 244 -7.69 13.25 17.77
CA ALA A 244 -6.28 12.87 17.67
C ALA A 244 -5.46 13.36 18.89
N SER A 245 -5.76 14.56 19.41
CA SER A 245 -5.10 15.12 20.60
C SER A 245 -5.46 14.34 21.88
N LEU A 246 -6.72 13.94 22.04
CA LEU A 246 -7.17 13.08 23.14
C LEU A 246 -6.53 11.68 23.04
N ILE A 247 -6.55 11.05 21.85
CA ILE A 247 -5.90 9.76 21.58
C ILE A 247 -4.39 9.83 21.87
N ALA A 248 -3.71 10.89 21.44
CA ALA A 248 -2.29 11.10 21.73
C ALA A 248 -2.05 11.12 23.25
N ARG A 249 -2.86 11.85 24.00
CA ARG A 249 -2.77 11.93 25.48
C ARG A 249 -2.99 10.56 26.14
N GLU A 250 -3.97 9.76 25.69
CA GLU A 250 -4.17 8.40 26.22
C GLU A 250 -3.01 7.43 25.85
N GLY A 251 -2.38 7.64 24.69
CA GLY A 251 -1.24 6.84 24.21
C GLY A 251 0.12 7.14 24.87
N THR A 252 0.29 8.30 25.52
CA THR A 252 1.60 8.82 25.98
C THR A 252 2.27 8.11 27.19
N ARG A 253 2.06 6.81 27.41
CA ARG A 253 2.83 6.02 28.42
C ARG A 253 4.29 5.72 28.01
N GLY A 254 4.92 6.61 27.25
CA GLY A 254 6.35 6.53 26.85
C GLY A 254 6.68 7.03 25.44
N GLY A 255 5.69 7.20 24.56
CA GLY A 255 5.91 7.57 23.15
C GLY A 255 6.09 9.07 22.88
N ARG A 256 6.94 9.42 21.92
CA ARG A 256 7.13 10.80 21.41
C ARG A 256 6.26 11.16 20.20
N GLY A 257 5.48 10.22 19.66
CA GLY A 257 4.71 10.39 18.41
C GLY A 257 3.41 11.20 18.51
N GLY A 258 3.02 11.68 19.69
CA GLY A 258 1.73 12.36 19.89
C GLY A 258 1.55 13.64 19.07
N ALA A 259 2.57 14.49 19.01
CA ALA A 259 2.53 15.73 18.21
C ALA A 259 2.57 15.45 16.69
N ASP A 260 3.35 14.46 16.26
CA ASP A 260 3.42 13.98 14.87
C ASP A 260 2.03 13.46 14.41
N LEU A 261 1.35 12.66 15.23
CA LEU A 261 -0.02 12.22 14.96
C LEU A 261 -0.98 13.40 14.73
N VAL A 262 -0.98 14.40 15.61
CA VAL A 262 -1.91 15.55 15.52
C VAL A 262 -1.63 16.40 14.28
N GLY A 263 -0.36 16.70 13.98
CA GLY A 263 0.05 17.43 12.78
C GLY A 263 -0.37 16.71 11.49
N ARG A 264 -0.13 15.39 11.43
CA ARG A 264 -0.48 14.53 10.30
C ARG A 264 -1.98 14.38 10.10
N VAL A 265 -2.76 14.27 11.17
CA VAL A 265 -4.23 14.26 11.10
C VAL A 265 -4.73 15.58 10.51
N ALA A 266 -4.23 16.73 10.98
CA ALA A 266 -4.61 18.03 10.44
C ALA A 266 -4.24 18.18 8.95
N ASP A 267 -3.05 17.71 8.53
CA ASP A 267 -2.64 17.66 7.12
C ASP A 267 -3.51 16.71 6.27
N SER A 268 -3.86 15.54 6.82
CA SER A 268 -4.75 14.57 6.17
C SER A 268 -6.17 15.13 5.98
N VAL A 269 -6.71 15.87 6.95
CA VAL A 269 -8.02 16.54 6.82
C VAL A 269 -7.97 17.59 5.73
N ARG A 270 -7.02 18.54 5.77
CA ARG A 270 -6.89 19.61 4.75
C ARG A 270 -6.83 19.05 3.32
N ARG A 271 -5.98 18.05 3.09
CA ARG A 271 -5.85 17.40 1.76
C ARG A 271 -7.13 16.68 1.36
N THR A 272 -7.80 16.01 2.29
CA THR A 272 -9.08 15.34 2.00
C THR A 272 -10.18 16.35 1.65
N THR A 273 -10.20 17.52 2.29
CA THR A 273 -11.08 18.65 1.92
C THR A 273 -10.86 19.07 0.46
N GLU A 274 -9.61 19.30 0.06
CA GLU A 274 -9.25 19.65 -1.32
C GLU A 274 -9.69 18.56 -2.32
N PHE A 275 -9.47 17.29 -2.00
CA PHE A 275 -9.83 16.16 -2.86
C PHE A 275 -11.35 16.01 -3.03
N ILE A 276 -12.13 16.23 -1.97
CA ILE A 276 -13.59 16.20 -2.04
C ILE A 276 -14.12 17.42 -2.81
N ALA A 277 -13.55 18.60 -2.58
CA ALA A 277 -13.91 19.82 -3.31
C ALA A 277 -13.67 19.66 -4.82
N ASP A 278 -12.45 19.27 -5.21
CA ASP A 278 -12.08 19.01 -6.60
C ASP A 278 -13.00 17.97 -7.24
N ARG A 279 -13.24 16.82 -6.59
CA ARG A 279 -14.06 15.77 -7.20
C ARG A 279 -15.55 16.06 -7.20
N ARG A 280 -16.04 17.02 -6.41
CA ARG A 280 -17.42 17.54 -6.52
C ARG A 280 -17.55 18.53 -7.69
N GLU A 281 -16.54 19.36 -7.92
CA GLU A 281 -16.48 20.32 -9.03
C GLU A 281 -16.20 19.63 -10.39
N ARG A 282 -15.26 18.67 -10.40
CA ARG A 282 -14.77 17.90 -11.56
C ARG A 282 -14.95 16.39 -11.32
N PRO A 283 -16.18 15.86 -11.30
CA PRO A 283 -16.44 14.45 -10.96
C PRO A 283 -16.05 13.47 -12.08
N THR A 284 -15.91 13.94 -13.32
CA THR A 284 -15.46 13.14 -14.48
C THR A 284 -13.94 13.25 -14.62
N ALA A 285 -13.25 12.14 -14.80
CA ALA A 285 -11.81 12.12 -15.02
C ALA A 285 -11.45 12.75 -16.40
N PRO A 286 -10.42 13.62 -16.48
CA PRO A 286 -10.02 14.26 -17.74
C PRO A 286 -9.38 13.27 -18.71
N VAL A 287 -9.30 13.62 -20.00
CA VAL A 287 -8.48 12.86 -20.98
C VAL A 287 -6.99 13.10 -20.66
N PRO A 288 -6.11 12.07 -20.69
CA PRO A 288 -6.35 10.68 -21.07
C PRO A 288 -6.88 9.76 -19.95
N VAL A 289 -6.89 10.22 -18.69
CA VAL A 289 -7.29 9.41 -17.51
C VAL A 289 -8.65 8.72 -17.70
N GLY A 290 -9.66 9.44 -18.19
CA GLY A 290 -11.01 8.91 -18.40
C GLY A 290 -11.11 7.79 -19.44
N GLY A 291 -10.08 7.59 -20.29
CA GLY A 291 -9.99 6.46 -21.23
C GLY A 291 -9.22 5.24 -20.70
N ASP A 292 -8.73 5.32 -19.46
CA ASP A 292 -7.95 4.29 -18.78
C ASP A 292 -8.64 3.95 -17.44
N HIS A 293 -9.36 2.83 -17.41
CA HIS A 293 -10.13 2.39 -16.24
C HIS A 293 -9.23 2.05 -15.05
N PHE A 294 -8.03 1.50 -15.30
CA PHE A 294 -7.05 1.23 -14.26
C PHE A 294 -6.57 2.54 -13.62
N LEU A 295 -6.15 3.53 -14.42
CA LEU A 295 -5.71 4.81 -13.87
C LEU A 295 -6.85 5.56 -13.17
N THR A 296 -8.06 5.55 -13.74
CA THR A 296 -9.26 6.14 -13.11
C THR A 296 -9.54 5.51 -11.74
N ALA A 297 -9.33 4.21 -11.58
CA ALA A 297 -9.45 3.50 -10.29
C ALA A 297 -8.32 3.89 -9.32
N GLU A 298 -7.06 3.89 -9.77
CA GLU A 298 -5.93 4.32 -8.93
C GLU A 298 -6.09 5.75 -8.39
N GLN A 299 -6.73 6.61 -9.19
CA GLN A 299 -7.02 8.01 -8.88
C GLN A 299 -8.38 8.24 -8.19
N SER A 300 -9.11 7.19 -7.76
CA SER A 300 -10.42 7.35 -7.09
C SER A 300 -10.42 7.19 -5.57
N LEU A 301 -9.29 6.82 -4.96
CA LEU A 301 -9.19 6.55 -3.52
C LEU A 301 -9.07 7.85 -2.69
N LEU A 302 -10.13 8.67 -2.61
CA LEU A 302 -10.06 10.01 -1.99
C LEU A 302 -9.85 9.99 -0.47
N LEU A 303 -10.49 9.06 0.24
CA LEU A 303 -10.47 9.00 1.72
C LEU A 303 -9.31 8.16 2.27
N GLY A 304 -8.66 7.35 1.41
CA GLY A 304 -7.52 6.52 1.79
C GLY A 304 -7.91 5.28 2.59
N HIS A 305 -6.98 4.75 3.40
CA HIS A 305 -7.21 3.50 4.15
C HIS A 305 -8.16 3.77 5.34
N PRO A 306 -9.30 3.06 5.45
CA PRO A 306 -10.32 3.32 6.50
C PRO A 306 -9.90 2.97 7.94
N LEU A 307 -8.67 2.48 8.12
CA LEU A 307 -8.11 1.91 9.36
C LEU A 307 -6.64 2.39 9.54
N GLN A 308 -6.38 3.63 9.12
CA GLN A 308 -5.15 4.40 9.31
C GLN A 308 -5.58 5.79 9.85
N PRO A 309 -4.92 6.37 10.86
CA PRO A 309 -5.36 7.65 11.45
C PRO A 309 -5.21 8.86 10.52
N ASP A 310 -4.22 8.85 9.63
CA ASP A 310 -3.76 9.99 8.83
C ASP A 310 -3.58 9.64 7.33
N PRO A 311 -4.53 8.95 6.69
CA PRO A 311 -4.30 8.20 5.46
C PRO A 311 -3.95 9.07 4.24
N LYS A 312 -4.22 10.38 4.30
CA LYS A 312 -3.90 11.36 3.26
C LYS A 312 -2.80 12.34 3.65
N SER A 313 -2.21 12.20 4.83
CA SER A 313 -1.07 13.01 5.23
C SER A 313 0.11 12.81 4.28
N ARG A 314 0.67 13.94 3.82
CA ARG A 314 1.83 14.04 2.93
C ARG A 314 2.71 15.23 3.33
N GLU A 315 2.95 15.36 4.64
CA GLU A 315 3.87 16.36 5.19
C GLU A 315 5.20 16.38 4.42
N GLY A 316 5.60 17.57 3.96
CA GLY A 316 6.71 17.77 3.02
C GLY A 316 6.26 18.12 1.59
N LEU A 317 4.97 17.96 1.23
CA LEU A 317 4.38 18.55 0.03
C LEU A 317 3.76 19.92 0.30
N SER A 318 4.18 20.92 -0.47
CA SER A 318 3.45 22.20 -0.58
C SER A 318 2.10 22.02 -1.29
N GLU A 319 1.21 23.01 -1.17
CA GLU A 319 -0.10 23.02 -1.84
C GLU A 319 0.01 23.03 -3.37
N ALA A 320 1.01 23.74 -3.92
CA ALA A 320 1.26 23.77 -5.37
C ALA A 320 1.66 22.37 -5.89
N GLU A 321 2.58 21.71 -5.19
CA GLU A 321 3.02 20.35 -5.50
C GLU A 321 1.89 19.31 -5.33
N ALA A 322 1.02 19.50 -4.33
CA ALA A 322 -0.09 18.60 -4.08
C ALA A 322 -1.00 18.45 -5.31
N ARG A 323 -1.23 19.52 -6.08
CA ARG A 323 -2.03 19.49 -7.32
C ARG A 323 -1.43 18.59 -8.40
N HIS A 324 -0.11 18.55 -8.52
CA HIS A 324 0.58 17.75 -9.54
C HIS A 324 0.82 16.31 -9.08
N TYR A 325 1.16 16.09 -7.81
CA TYR A 325 1.62 14.79 -7.31
C TYR A 325 0.51 13.94 -6.65
N SER A 326 -0.68 14.50 -6.40
CA SER A 326 -1.78 13.75 -5.78
C SER A 326 -2.61 13.00 -6.84
N PRO A 327 -2.73 11.66 -6.78
CA PRO A 327 -3.66 10.92 -7.64
C PRO A 327 -5.11 11.37 -7.45
N GLU A 328 -5.47 11.85 -6.25
CA GLU A 328 -6.81 12.32 -5.91
C GLU A 328 -7.24 13.62 -6.61
N LEU A 329 -6.31 14.34 -7.26
CA LEU A 329 -6.60 15.55 -8.04
C LEU A 329 -6.43 15.31 -9.56
N HIS A 330 -6.37 14.04 -9.98
CA HIS A 330 -5.95 13.65 -11.33
C HIS A 330 -4.60 14.26 -11.75
N GLY A 331 -3.70 14.45 -10.77
CA GLY A 331 -2.40 15.09 -10.98
C GLY A 331 -1.55 14.38 -12.03
N SER A 332 -0.62 15.11 -12.64
CA SER A 332 0.38 14.58 -13.55
C SER A 332 1.59 15.51 -13.66
N PHE A 333 2.73 14.96 -14.06
CA PHE A 333 4.00 15.70 -14.16
C PHE A 333 4.97 15.02 -15.13
N PRO A 334 5.80 15.78 -15.88
CA PRO A 334 6.98 15.21 -16.53
C PRO A 334 7.95 14.68 -15.45
N LEU A 335 8.68 13.61 -15.76
CA LEU A 335 9.70 13.09 -14.85
C LEU A 335 10.93 13.99 -14.87
N HIS A 336 11.60 14.05 -13.72
CA HIS A 336 12.91 14.68 -13.60
C HIS A 336 13.98 13.64 -13.93
N TRP A 337 15.02 14.00 -14.68
CA TRP A 337 16.03 13.05 -15.13
C TRP A 337 17.43 13.47 -14.70
N PHE A 338 18.22 12.51 -14.21
CA PHE A 338 19.67 12.65 -14.08
C PHE A 338 20.36 11.75 -15.12
N ALA A 339 21.51 12.17 -15.64
CA ALA A 339 22.44 11.28 -16.32
C ALA A 339 23.42 10.70 -15.31
N VAL A 340 23.52 9.38 -15.23
CA VAL A 340 24.41 8.64 -14.33
C VAL A 340 25.60 8.09 -15.12
N ASP A 341 26.81 8.38 -14.67
CA ASP A 341 28.03 7.77 -15.22
C ASP A 341 28.04 6.24 -15.04
N PRO A 342 28.50 5.45 -16.04
CA PRO A 342 28.56 3.99 -15.93
C PRO A 342 29.28 3.43 -14.68
N SER A 343 30.25 4.14 -14.12
CA SER A 343 30.98 3.72 -12.92
C SER A 343 30.14 3.73 -11.63
N LEU A 344 29.03 4.49 -11.62
CA LEU A 344 28.11 4.57 -10.49
C LEU A 344 26.87 3.67 -10.64
N LEU A 345 26.67 3.09 -11.83
CA LEU A 345 25.42 2.44 -12.18
C LEU A 345 25.29 1.04 -11.56
N ALA A 346 24.40 0.92 -10.57
CA ALA A 346 23.85 -0.35 -10.15
C ALA A 346 22.60 -0.66 -10.96
N THR A 347 22.50 -1.85 -11.56
CA THR A 347 21.31 -2.25 -12.32
C THR A 347 21.15 -3.75 -12.37
N GLU A 348 19.90 -4.20 -12.49
CA GLU A 348 19.58 -5.58 -12.80
C GLU A 348 18.36 -5.64 -13.73
N SER A 349 18.32 -6.65 -14.60
CA SER A 349 17.16 -6.94 -15.43
C SER A 349 16.98 -8.45 -15.64
N ALA A 350 15.73 -8.87 -15.65
CA ALA A 350 15.25 -10.12 -16.22
C ALA A 350 14.12 -9.87 -17.25
N TRP A 351 13.96 -8.61 -17.70
CA TRP A 351 13.03 -8.23 -18.76
C TRP A 351 13.44 -8.90 -20.07
N THR A 352 12.47 -9.46 -20.80
CA THR A 352 12.71 -10.02 -22.14
C THR A 352 11.65 -9.62 -23.14
N GLU A 353 12.07 -9.28 -24.35
CA GLU A 353 11.20 -9.01 -25.50
C GLU A 353 11.46 -10.07 -26.58
N ARG A 354 10.41 -10.78 -27.02
CA ARG A 354 10.54 -11.87 -28.01
C ARG A 354 11.63 -12.89 -27.64
N GLY A 355 11.71 -13.23 -26.35
CA GLY A 355 12.71 -14.15 -25.79
C GLY A 355 14.11 -13.57 -25.55
N ARG A 356 14.43 -12.35 -26.03
CA ARG A 356 15.75 -11.72 -25.86
C ARG A 356 15.78 -10.83 -24.60
N PRO A 357 16.82 -10.92 -23.75
CA PRO A 357 17.01 -9.98 -22.64
C PRO A 357 17.11 -8.52 -23.09
N VAL A 358 16.60 -7.61 -22.27
CA VAL A 358 16.73 -6.15 -22.45
C VAL A 358 17.20 -5.54 -21.14
N SER A 359 18.24 -4.69 -21.19
CA SER A 359 18.78 -4.06 -19.97
C SER A 359 17.87 -2.93 -19.46
N ALA A 360 17.91 -2.63 -18.16
CA ALA A 360 17.15 -1.52 -17.61
C ALA A 360 17.54 -0.16 -18.23
N PRO A 361 18.83 0.16 -18.48
CA PRO A 361 19.22 1.36 -19.23
C PRO A 361 18.61 1.45 -20.63
N GLN A 362 18.55 0.33 -21.37
CA GLN A 362 17.92 0.30 -22.70
C GLN A 362 16.41 0.57 -22.63
N LEU A 363 15.73 0.06 -21.60
CA LEU A 363 14.30 0.33 -21.39
C LEU A 363 14.06 1.81 -21.04
N LEU A 364 14.90 2.41 -20.21
CA LEU A 364 14.79 3.81 -19.80
C LEU A 364 15.07 4.77 -20.97
N GLY A 365 16.09 4.51 -21.79
CA GLY A 365 16.35 5.28 -23.01
C GLY A 365 15.15 5.31 -23.99
N ARG A 366 14.37 4.23 -24.05
CA ARG A 366 13.12 4.18 -24.84
C ARG A 366 11.96 4.96 -24.20
N LEU A 367 11.97 5.16 -22.88
CA LEU A 367 10.95 5.93 -22.16
C LEU A 367 11.21 7.45 -22.18
N ALA A 368 12.47 7.85 -22.43
CA ALA A 368 12.94 9.24 -22.57
C ALA A 368 13.47 9.57 -23.98
N PRO A 369 12.66 9.41 -25.05
CA PRO A 369 13.11 9.75 -26.41
C PRO A 369 13.54 11.22 -26.50
N GLY A 370 14.63 11.46 -27.22
CA GLY A 370 15.16 12.81 -27.44
C GLY A 370 15.76 13.51 -26.21
N LEU A 371 15.90 12.82 -25.06
CA LEU A 371 16.63 13.35 -23.91
C LEU A 371 18.13 13.45 -24.26
N PRO A 372 18.75 14.64 -24.21
CA PRO A 372 20.19 14.76 -24.39
C PRO A 372 20.93 14.09 -23.23
N LEU A 373 21.87 13.21 -23.56
CA LEU A 373 22.66 12.44 -22.61
C LEU A 373 24.16 12.57 -22.96
N PRO A 374 25.06 12.69 -21.96
CA PRO A 374 26.49 12.47 -22.16
C PRO A 374 26.77 11.06 -22.70
N ASP A 375 27.83 10.90 -23.48
CA ASP A 375 28.20 9.62 -24.09
C ASP A 375 28.37 8.52 -23.03
N GLY A 376 27.68 7.39 -23.24
CA GLY A 376 27.69 6.24 -22.34
C GLY A 376 26.83 6.36 -21.07
N ALA A 377 26.36 7.56 -20.71
CA ALA A 377 25.58 7.77 -19.48
C ALA A 377 24.19 7.13 -19.53
N THR A 378 23.68 6.70 -18.37
CA THR A 378 22.34 6.11 -18.21
C THR A 378 21.33 7.14 -17.70
N PRO A 379 20.15 7.27 -18.34
CA PRO A 379 19.07 8.14 -17.84
C PRO A 379 18.38 7.52 -16.62
N LEU A 380 18.41 8.20 -15.49
CA LEU A 380 17.72 7.83 -14.25
C LEU A 380 16.47 8.72 -14.07
N PRO A 381 15.24 8.16 -14.15
CA PRO A 381 14.03 8.92 -13.83
C PRO A 381 13.85 9.08 -12.33
N LEU A 382 13.43 10.27 -11.92
CA LEU A 382 13.16 10.66 -10.55
C LEU A 382 11.80 11.33 -10.46
N HIS A 383 11.13 11.16 -9.31
CA HIS A 383 9.96 11.97 -8.98
C HIS A 383 10.44 13.43 -8.77
N PRO A 384 9.82 14.47 -9.33
CA PRO A 384 10.36 15.84 -9.25
C PRO A 384 10.59 16.35 -7.81
N TRP A 385 9.69 16.01 -6.87
CA TRP A 385 9.92 16.23 -5.43
C TRP A 385 11.22 15.59 -4.92
N GLN A 386 11.49 14.35 -5.31
CA GLN A 386 12.67 13.58 -4.91
C GLN A 386 13.93 14.20 -5.50
N ALA A 387 13.91 14.63 -6.77
CA ALA A 387 15.04 15.31 -7.39
C ALA A 387 15.46 16.57 -6.62
N ARG A 388 14.49 17.43 -6.22
CA ARG A 388 14.79 18.60 -5.39
C ARG A 388 15.40 18.23 -4.04
N ASP A 389 14.85 17.24 -3.34
CA ASP A 389 15.37 16.78 -2.05
C ASP A 389 16.80 16.21 -2.19
N LEU A 390 17.03 15.37 -3.20
CA LEU A 390 18.34 14.81 -3.55
C LEU A 390 19.39 15.90 -3.80
N LEU A 391 19.06 16.98 -4.51
CA LEU A 391 19.98 18.09 -4.79
C LEU A 391 20.48 18.82 -3.52
N GLN A 392 19.87 18.58 -2.36
CA GLN A 392 20.33 19.11 -1.06
C GLN A 392 21.15 18.08 -0.24
N ARG A 393 21.29 16.84 -0.71
CA ARG A 393 22.01 15.78 0.02
C ARG A 393 23.51 15.83 -0.31
N PRO A 394 24.41 15.88 0.70
CA PRO A 394 25.86 16.00 0.47
C PRO A 394 26.46 14.94 -0.47
N ALA A 395 25.98 13.69 -0.40
CA ALA A 395 26.43 12.61 -1.28
C ALA A 395 26.10 12.90 -2.76
N VAL A 396 24.92 13.47 -3.05
CA VAL A 396 24.50 13.81 -4.42
C VAL A 396 25.31 15.00 -4.94
N THR A 397 25.56 16.00 -4.10
CA THR A 397 26.45 17.13 -4.42
C THR A 397 27.85 16.64 -4.79
N ALA A 398 28.45 15.76 -3.99
CA ALA A 398 29.78 15.22 -4.26
C ALA A 398 29.88 14.48 -5.61
N LEU A 399 28.86 13.70 -6.00
CA LEU A 399 28.84 13.01 -7.30
C LEU A 399 28.69 13.99 -8.48
N ARG A 400 27.95 15.09 -8.29
CA ARG A 400 27.79 16.17 -9.29
C ARG A 400 29.06 16.98 -9.45
N ASP A 401 29.72 17.34 -8.35
CA ASP A 401 30.98 18.09 -8.35
C ASP A 401 32.13 17.26 -8.96
N ALA A 402 32.09 15.93 -8.80
CA ALA A 402 33.00 14.98 -9.47
C ALA A 402 32.68 14.77 -10.96
N GLY A 403 31.59 15.34 -11.49
CA GLY A 403 31.17 15.16 -12.88
C GLY A 403 30.63 13.77 -13.24
N LEU A 404 30.25 12.96 -12.24
CA LEU A 404 29.75 11.58 -12.42
C LEU A 404 28.21 11.49 -12.42
N LEU A 405 27.54 12.60 -12.09
CA LEU A 405 26.09 12.71 -12.05
C LEU A 405 25.68 14.08 -12.60
N HIS A 406 24.84 14.12 -13.63
CA HIS A 406 24.38 15.38 -14.23
C HIS A 406 22.88 15.56 -14.05
N ASP A 407 22.47 16.75 -13.62
CA ASP A 407 21.07 17.13 -13.55
C ASP A 407 20.59 17.58 -14.95
N LEU A 408 19.60 16.88 -15.52
CA LEU A 408 19.02 17.17 -16.84
C LEU A 408 17.67 17.90 -16.75
N GLY A 409 17.11 18.04 -15.54
CA GLY A 409 15.81 18.65 -15.32
C GLY A 409 14.61 17.78 -15.74
N PRO A 410 13.40 18.38 -15.80
CA PRO A 410 12.18 17.71 -16.26
C PRO A 410 12.17 17.47 -17.78
N HIS A 411 11.81 16.27 -18.23
CA HIS A 411 11.73 15.94 -19.67
C HIS A 411 10.62 14.93 -20.00
N GLY A 412 10.04 15.12 -21.19
CA GLY A 412 9.10 14.19 -21.83
C GLY A 412 7.63 14.34 -21.41
N GLU A 413 6.79 13.47 -21.97
CA GLU A 413 5.35 13.40 -21.69
C GLU A 413 5.04 13.16 -20.21
N PRO A 414 3.91 13.71 -19.69
CA PRO A 414 3.55 13.57 -18.29
C PRO A 414 3.26 12.12 -17.90
N TRP A 415 3.62 11.81 -16.66
CA TRP A 415 3.29 10.58 -15.98
C TRP A 415 2.28 10.86 -14.86
N TYR A 416 1.44 9.88 -14.59
CA TYR A 416 0.30 9.99 -13.68
C TYR A 416 0.57 9.16 -12.41
N PRO A 417 0.59 9.75 -11.21
CA PRO A 417 0.72 9.01 -9.97
C PRO A 417 -0.48 8.08 -9.78
N THR A 418 -0.19 6.87 -9.33
CA THR A 418 -1.19 5.85 -8.93
C THR A 418 -1.51 5.99 -7.44
N SER A 419 -2.31 5.08 -6.86
CA SER A 419 -2.74 5.17 -5.45
C SER A 419 -1.57 5.12 -4.45
N SER A 420 -0.38 4.68 -4.87
CA SER A 420 0.83 4.67 -4.03
C SER A 420 1.64 5.97 -4.10
N VAL A 421 1.19 6.96 -4.88
CA VAL A 421 1.89 8.22 -5.26
C VAL A 421 3.18 7.98 -6.05
N ARG A 422 4.16 7.29 -5.46
CA ARG A 422 5.49 7.04 -6.04
C ARG A 422 5.55 6.08 -7.23
N THR A 423 4.49 5.29 -7.44
CA THR A 423 4.38 4.47 -8.66
C THR A 423 3.59 5.27 -9.68
N VAL A 424 4.19 5.54 -10.83
CA VAL A 424 3.62 6.33 -11.89
C VAL A 424 3.31 5.48 -13.12
N HIS A 425 2.21 5.82 -13.78
CA HIS A 425 1.68 5.16 -14.98
C HIS A 425 1.60 6.18 -16.12
N ARG A 426 1.79 5.72 -17.35
CA ARG A 426 1.52 6.50 -18.56
C ARG A 426 0.71 5.61 -19.50
N PRO A 427 -0.54 5.97 -19.86
CA PRO A 427 -1.35 5.17 -20.78
C PRO A 427 -0.58 4.82 -22.05
N GLY A 428 -0.64 3.54 -22.47
CA GLY A 428 0.09 3.02 -23.62
C GLY A 428 1.60 2.74 -23.41
N ALA A 429 2.22 3.17 -22.30
CA ALA A 429 3.61 2.82 -22.02
C ALA A 429 3.75 1.32 -21.64
N PRO A 430 4.83 0.62 -22.07
CA PRO A 430 5.03 -0.81 -21.76
C PRO A 430 5.38 -1.06 -20.30
N ALA A 431 5.84 -0.02 -19.58
CA ALA A 431 6.22 -0.07 -18.18
C ALA A 431 5.52 1.03 -17.36
N MET A 432 5.18 0.69 -16.12
CA MET A 432 5.02 1.64 -15.02
C MET A 432 6.39 1.85 -14.35
N LEU A 433 6.60 2.99 -13.69
CA LEU A 433 7.82 3.27 -12.94
C LEU A 433 7.50 3.41 -11.45
N LYS A 434 8.17 2.66 -10.59
CA LYS A 434 8.11 2.82 -9.13
C LYS A 434 9.38 3.55 -8.69
N LEU A 435 9.21 4.83 -8.35
CA LEU A 435 10.27 5.77 -8.05
C LEU A 435 10.53 5.85 -6.55
N SER A 436 11.73 6.24 -6.13
CA SER A 436 11.98 6.62 -4.74
C SER A 436 11.30 7.96 -4.39
N LEU A 437 10.80 8.07 -3.15
CA LEU A 437 10.12 9.27 -2.66
C LEU A 437 10.28 9.41 -1.13
N GLY A 438 11.15 10.32 -0.67
CA GLY A 438 11.53 10.55 0.73
C GLY A 438 10.42 11.04 1.67
N LEU A 439 9.22 11.27 1.15
CA LEU A 439 8.01 11.60 1.90
C LEU A 439 7.54 10.42 2.75
N ARG A 440 6.98 10.74 3.93
CA ARG A 440 6.25 9.78 4.76
C ARG A 440 4.81 9.68 4.29
N ILE A 441 4.41 8.53 3.76
CA ILE A 441 3.04 8.24 3.34
C ILE A 441 2.54 7.08 4.19
N THR A 442 1.53 7.33 5.02
CA THR A 442 1.14 6.48 6.16
C THR A 442 2.35 6.26 7.09
N ASN A 443 2.61 5.04 7.55
CA ASN A 443 3.62 4.72 8.56
C ASN A 443 5.05 4.51 8.02
N SER A 444 5.32 4.84 6.75
CA SER A 444 6.62 4.58 6.12
C SER A 444 7.10 5.77 5.31
N ARG A 445 8.40 6.04 5.31
CA ARG A 445 9.05 6.71 4.17
C ARG A 445 8.89 5.85 2.91
N ARG A 446 8.96 6.46 1.73
CA ARG A 446 8.69 5.78 0.45
C ARG A 446 9.87 5.82 -0.53
N GLU A 447 11.09 5.82 -0.01
CA GLU A 447 12.26 5.40 -0.78
C GLU A 447 12.21 3.87 -0.99
N ASN A 448 12.83 3.35 -2.06
CA ASN A 448 12.99 1.92 -2.26
C ASN A 448 14.30 1.45 -1.60
N LEU A 449 14.33 0.22 -1.10
CA LEU A 449 15.55 -0.39 -0.56
C LEU A 449 16.16 -1.31 -1.63
N ARG A 450 17.50 -1.34 -1.75
CA ARG A 450 18.21 -2.19 -2.73
C ARG A 450 17.77 -3.66 -2.67
N LYS A 451 17.52 -4.20 -1.47
CA LYS A 451 17.00 -5.57 -1.27
C LYS A 451 15.62 -5.81 -1.90
N GLU A 452 14.76 -4.80 -1.92
CA GLU A 452 13.43 -4.87 -2.54
C GLU A 452 13.54 -4.82 -4.07
N LEU A 453 14.48 -4.03 -4.60
CA LEU A 453 14.76 -3.97 -6.04
C LEU A 453 15.19 -5.35 -6.56
N HIS A 454 16.13 -6.02 -5.87
CA HIS A 454 16.49 -7.42 -6.16
C HIS A 454 15.29 -8.37 -6.05
N ARG A 455 14.44 -8.23 -5.01
CA ARG A 455 13.25 -9.08 -4.79
C ARG A 455 12.32 -9.12 -6.00
N GLY A 456 12.11 -7.98 -6.67
CA GLY A 456 11.28 -7.90 -7.88
C GLY A 456 11.81 -8.78 -9.02
N VAL A 457 13.13 -8.68 -9.27
CA VAL A 457 13.82 -9.44 -10.33
C VAL A 457 13.89 -10.92 -9.99
N GLU A 458 14.22 -11.26 -8.73
CA GLU A 458 14.26 -12.64 -8.22
C GLU A 458 12.89 -13.32 -8.40
N VAL A 459 11.79 -12.68 -8.00
CA VAL A 459 10.44 -13.24 -8.17
C VAL A 459 10.06 -13.34 -9.65
N HIS A 460 10.43 -12.37 -10.50
CA HIS A 460 10.20 -12.50 -11.93
C HIS A 460 10.94 -13.71 -12.54
N ARG A 461 12.21 -13.95 -12.13
CA ARG A 461 12.97 -15.14 -12.56
C ARG A 461 12.36 -16.43 -12.02
N LEU A 462 11.97 -16.48 -10.75
CA LEU A 462 11.33 -17.66 -10.15
C LEU A 462 10.05 -18.04 -10.90
N LEU A 463 9.20 -17.06 -11.21
CA LEU A 463 7.95 -17.30 -11.93
C LEU A 463 8.19 -17.89 -13.33
N ARG A 464 9.33 -17.60 -13.96
CA ARG A 464 9.76 -18.16 -15.26
C ARG A 464 10.38 -19.57 -15.20
N THR A 465 10.46 -20.19 -14.02
CA THR A 465 10.97 -21.57 -13.86
C THR A 465 9.94 -22.66 -14.24
N GLY A 466 8.82 -22.28 -14.86
CA GLY A 466 7.63 -23.13 -14.99
C GLY A 466 6.61 -22.91 -13.86
N LEU A 467 6.92 -22.10 -12.85
CA LEU A 467 6.04 -21.87 -11.69
C LEU A 467 4.78 -21.07 -12.07
N ALA A 468 4.91 -20.04 -12.92
CA ALA A 468 3.76 -19.28 -13.39
C ALA A 468 2.82 -20.17 -14.22
N GLU A 469 3.37 -20.99 -15.10
CA GLU A 469 2.64 -21.93 -15.94
C GLU A 469 1.93 -23.00 -15.09
N GLN A 470 2.61 -23.57 -14.08
CA GLN A 470 2.02 -24.51 -13.11
C GLN A 470 0.81 -23.90 -12.38
N TRP A 471 0.92 -22.65 -11.94
CA TRP A 471 -0.14 -21.95 -11.22
C TRP A 471 -1.31 -21.53 -12.13
N GLN A 472 -1.00 -21.01 -13.32
CA GLN A 472 -2.00 -20.53 -14.28
C GLN A 472 -2.75 -21.67 -15.00
N ALA A 473 -2.19 -22.88 -15.04
CA ALA A 473 -2.91 -24.06 -15.49
C ALA A 473 -4.16 -24.37 -14.62
N VAL A 474 -4.14 -23.98 -13.34
CA VAL A 474 -5.28 -24.10 -12.41
C VAL A 474 -6.03 -22.78 -12.26
N HIS A 475 -5.33 -21.65 -12.28
CA HIS A 475 -5.89 -20.32 -12.02
C HIS A 475 -5.59 -19.30 -13.15
N PRO A 476 -6.07 -19.52 -14.39
CA PRO A 476 -5.72 -18.70 -15.55
C PRO A 476 -6.22 -17.24 -15.47
N GLY A 477 -7.20 -16.95 -14.61
CA GLY A 477 -7.72 -15.60 -14.38
C GLY A 477 -6.82 -14.71 -13.52
N PHE A 478 -5.83 -15.27 -12.81
CA PHE A 478 -5.02 -14.55 -11.84
C PHE A 478 -3.53 -14.49 -12.22
N ASP A 479 -2.87 -13.37 -11.91
CA ASP A 479 -1.42 -13.24 -12.13
C ASP A 479 -0.79 -12.15 -11.22
N ILE A 480 0.55 -12.13 -11.14
CA ILE A 480 1.31 -11.09 -10.43
C ILE A 480 1.86 -10.06 -11.43
N VAL A 481 1.62 -8.76 -11.21
CA VAL A 481 2.26 -7.69 -11.99
C VAL A 481 3.76 -7.72 -11.74
N ARG A 482 4.55 -8.03 -12.79
CA ARG A 482 5.99 -8.32 -12.68
C ARG A 482 6.81 -7.04 -12.53
N ASP A 483 7.87 -7.13 -11.71
CA ASP A 483 8.85 -6.06 -11.46
C ASP A 483 10.26 -6.50 -11.94
N PRO A 484 10.45 -6.71 -13.25
CA PRO A 484 11.60 -7.45 -13.79
C PRO A 484 12.92 -6.69 -13.86
N ALA A 485 12.97 -5.38 -13.65
CA ALA A 485 14.16 -4.58 -13.88
C ALA A 485 14.22 -3.32 -13.01
N TRP A 486 15.44 -2.85 -12.71
CA TRP A 486 15.68 -1.62 -11.95
C TRP A 486 17.04 -0.98 -12.29
N VAL A 487 17.16 0.31 -11.97
CA VAL A 487 18.41 1.06 -11.92
C VAL A 487 18.54 1.75 -10.57
N ALA A 488 19.77 1.95 -10.11
CA ALA A 488 20.11 2.72 -8.93
C ALA A 488 21.55 3.25 -9.01
N VAL A 489 21.91 4.13 -8.10
CA VAL A 489 23.25 4.69 -7.96
C VAL A 489 23.96 4.11 -6.74
N ASP A 490 25.18 3.64 -6.94
CA ASP A 490 26.16 3.39 -5.87
C ASP A 490 27.23 4.50 -5.91
N ALA A 491 27.79 4.85 -4.75
CA ALA A 491 28.93 5.75 -4.66
C ALA A 491 30.22 5.04 -5.15
N PRO A 492 31.32 5.76 -5.44
CA PRO A 492 32.58 5.15 -5.91
C PRO A 492 33.20 4.09 -4.99
N ASP A 493 32.79 4.03 -3.71
CA ASP A 493 33.19 3.00 -2.74
C ASP A 493 32.28 1.76 -2.74
N GLY A 494 31.24 1.73 -3.59
CA GLY A 494 30.23 0.68 -3.68
C GLY A 494 29.03 0.86 -2.74
N THR A 495 28.96 1.95 -1.95
CA THR A 495 27.84 2.19 -1.03
C THR A 495 26.58 2.66 -1.78
N PRO A 496 25.41 2.02 -1.62
CA PRO A 496 24.18 2.50 -2.24
C PRO A 496 23.78 3.89 -1.81
N VAL A 497 23.43 4.76 -2.77
CA VAL A 497 22.98 6.13 -2.51
C VAL A 497 21.44 6.17 -2.46
N PRO A 498 20.82 6.29 -1.27
CA PRO A 498 19.37 6.15 -1.15
C PRO A 498 18.63 7.23 -1.91
N GLY A 499 17.58 6.83 -2.62
CA GLY A 499 16.70 7.74 -3.32
C GLY A 499 17.06 8.01 -4.79
N LEU A 500 18.28 7.64 -5.22
CA LEU A 500 18.70 7.66 -6.62
C LEU A 500 18.45 6.28 -7.25
N ASP A 501 17.17 5.94 -7.41
CA ASP A 501 16.74 4.64 -7.92
C ASP A 501 15.36 4.67 -8.58
N ALA A 502 15.14 3.73 -9.51
CA ALA A 502 13.87 3.51 -10.18
C ALA A 502 13.68 2.04 -10.54
N LEU A 503 12.49 1.51 -10.24
CA LEU A 503 12.07 0.18 -10.63
C LEU A 503 11.12 0.24 -11.83
N LEU A 504 11.36 -0.62 -12.81
CA LEU A 504 10.53 -0.78 -14.00
C LEU A 504 9.57 -1.96 -13.81
N ARG A 505 8.29 -1.65 -13.72
CA ARG A 505 7.18 -2.60 -13.57
C ARG A 505 6.55 -2.86 -14.93
N HIS A 506 6.26 -4.12 -15.28
CA HIS A 506 5.43 -4.43 -16.46
C HIS A 506 4.11 -3.68 -16.36
N ASN A 507 3.66 -3.03 -17.45
CA ASN A 507 2.31 -2.51 -17.56
C ASN A 507 1.42 -3.53 -18.31
N PRO A 508 0.65 -4.38 -17.62
CA PRO A 508 -0.23 -5.35 -18.28
C PRO A 508 -1.55 -4.71 -18.75
N PHE A 509 -1.92 -3.54 -18.24
CA PHE A 509 -3.24 -2.94 -18.44
C PHE A 509 -3.32 -2.27 -19.81
N ARG A 510 -4.42 -2.50 -20.53
CA ARG A 510 -4.73 -1.92 -21.84
C ARG A 510 -5.99 -1.06 -21.73
N SER A 511 -6.21 -0.19 -22.71
CA SER A 511 -7.48 0.55 -22.78
C SER A 511 -8.64 -0.45 -22.89
N GLY A 512 -9.62 -0.32 -21.99
CA GLY A 512 -10.72 -1.28 -21.81
C GLY A 512 -10.55 -2.29 -20.67
N ASP A 513 -9.33 -2.54 -20.16
CA ASP A 513 -9.12 -3.42 -19.00
C ASP A 513 -9.62 -2.75 -17.72
N ASP A 514 -10.70 -3.29 -17.14
CA ASP A 514 -11.26 -2.81 -15.88
C ASP A 514 -10.59 -3.49 -14.66
N ALA A 515 -9.33 -3.12 -14.43
CA ALA A 515 -8.54 -3.56 -13.29
C ALA A 515 -8.63 -2.54 -12.15
N VAL A 516 -9.22 -2.91 -11.02
CA VAL A 516 -9.45 -1.99 -9.88
C VAL A 516 -8.91 -2.58 -8.59
N CYS A 517 -8.07 -1.82 -7.87
CA CYS A 517 -7.64 -2.22 -6.53
C CYS A 517 -8.80 -2.14 -5.53
N ILE A 518 -8.90 -3.12 -4.62
CA ILE A 518 -10.05 -3.26 -3.70
C ILE A 518 -10.21 -2.04 -2.79
N ALA A 519 -9.12 -1.34 -2.46
CA ALA A 519 -9.18 -0.09 -1.69
C ALA A 519 -9.96 1.00 -2.46
N ALA A 520 -9.68 1.19 -3.75
CA ALA A 520 -10.38 2.15 -4.60
C ALA A 520 -11.82 1.70 -4.93
N LEU A 521 -12.06 0.39 -5.04
CA LEU A 521 -13.38 -0.19 -5.28
C LEU A 521 -14.36 0.10 -4.14
N THR A 522 -13.89 -0.05 -2.90
CA THR A 522 -14.70 0.01 -1.68
C THR A 522 -14.83 1.41 -1.09
N ALA A 523 -13.90 2.32 -1.39
CA ALA A 523 -13.91 3.69 -0.87
C ALA A 523 -15.09 4.53 -1.43
N PRO A 524 -15.89 5.18 -0.56
CA PRO A 524 -16.86 6.19 -0.99
C PRO A 524 -16.20 7.38 -1.68
N ARG A 525 -16.86 7.92 -2.71
CA ARG A 525 -16.44 9.13 -3.43
C ARG A 525 -17.65 9.90 -3.99
N PRO A 526 -17.51 11.19 -4.33
CA PRO A 526 -18.47 11.91 -5.15
C PRO A 526 -18.64 11.27 -6.55
N TRP A 527 -19.83 11.41 -7.13
CA TRP A 527 -20.17 10.96 -8.49
C TRP A 527 -20.87 12.08 -9.27
N PRO A 528 -20.77 12.11 -10.62
CA PRO A 528 -21.46 13.11 -11.43
C PRO A 528 -22.96 13.15 -11.13
N GLY A 529 -23.50 14.35 -10.91
CA GLY A 529 -24.93 14.57 -10.66
C GLY A 529 -25.46 14.03 -9.32
N ARG A 530 -24.61 13.67 -8.36
CA ARG A 530 -25.03 13.17 -7.04
C ARG A 530 -24.47 14.00 -5.88
N THR A 531 -25.30 14.18 -4.85
CA THR A 531 -24.92 14.85 -3.60
C THR A 531 -24.27 13.91 -2.59
N THR A 532 -24.60 12.61 -2.62
CA THR A 532 -24.11 11.59 -1.68
C THR A 532 -22.85 10.87 -2.18
N MET A 533 -21.92 10.55 -1.28
CA MET A 533 -20.76 9.71 -1.57
C MET A 533 -21.14 8.24 -1.67
N ASN A 534 -20.77 7.60 -2.77
CA ASN A 534 -20.97 6.16 -2.98
C ASN A 534 -19.67 5.51 -3.40
N SER A 535 -19.44 4.25 -3.03
CA SER A 535 -18.29 3.50 -3.54
C SER A 535 -18.55 2.96 -4.94
N ARG A 536 -17.49 2.60 -5.66
CA ARG A 536 -17.63 1.91 -6.94
C ARG A 536 -18.31 0.54 -6.76
N LEU A 537 -18.06 -0.15 -5.63
CA LEU A 537 -18.74 -1.40 -5.28
C LEU A 537 -20.27 -1.22 -5.21
N ALA A 538 -20.74 -0.15 -4.55
CA ALA A 538 -22.17 0.14 -4.44
C ALA A 538 -22.82 0.39 -5.82
N GLU A 539 -22.16 1.14 -6.70
CA GLU A 539 -22.63 1.35 -8.08
C GLU A 539 -22.70 0.05 -8.88
N LEU A 540 -21.67 -0.80 -8.79
CA LEU A 540 -21.63 -2.08 -9.50
C LEU A 540 -22.75 -3.01 -9.03
N VAL A 541 -22.92 -3.18 -7.71
CA VAL A 541 -23.95 -4.05 -7.12
C VAL A 541 -25.34 -3.54 -7.46
N SER A 542 -25.57 -2.22 -7.41
CA SER A 542 -26.87 -1.61 -7.73
C SER A 542 -27.24 -1.79 -9.21
N ARG A 543 -26.27 -1.56 -10.12
CA ARG A 543 -26.43 -1.80 -11.57
C ARG A 543 -26.70 -3.28 -11.88
N LEU A 544 -25.97 -4.19 -11.24
CA LEU A 544 -26.15 -5.63 -11.41
C LEU A 544 -27.48 -6.13 -10.85
N ALA A 545 -27.95 -5.59 -9.72
CA ALA A 545 -29.28 -5.87 -9.17
C ALA A 545 -30.39 -5.44 -10.13
N ALA A 546 -30.33 -4.21 -10.63
CA ALA A 546 -31.27 -3.71 -11.64
C ALA A 546 -31.25 -4.54 -12.94
N ALA A 547 -30.07 -4.89 -13.46
CA ALA A 547 -29.92 -5.65 -14.69
C ALA A 547 -30.35 -7.12 -14.58
N THR A 548 -30.28 -7.73 -13.39
CA THR A 548 -30.64 -9.14 -13.16
C THR A 548 -32.01 -9.35 -12.53
N GLY A 549 -32.69 -8.28 -12.09
CA GLY A 549 -33.96 -8.37 -11.35
C GLY A 549 -33.83 -9.01 -9.96
N ARG A 550 -32.61 -9.21 -9.45
CA ARG A 550 -32.33 -9.85 -8.15
C ARG A 550 -32.10 -8.80 -7.07
N SER A 551 -32.31 -9.18 -5.81
CA SER A 551 -32.05 -8.30 -4.67
C SER A 551 -30.56 -7.93 -4.57
N THR A 552 -30.28 -6.72 -4.09
CA THR A 552 -28.93 -6.19 -3.83
C THR A 552 -28.08 -7.18 -3.02
N SER A 553 -28.66 -7.79 -1.98
CA SER A 553 -27.97 -8.77 -1.14
C SER A 553 -27.63 -10.08 -1.87
N ALA A 554 -28.50 -10.56 -2.77
CA ALA A 554 -28.22 -11.76 -3.57
C ALA A 554 -27.11 -11.52 -4.61
N VAL A 555 -27.09 -10.33 -5.21
CA VAL A 555 -26.03 -9.90 -6.14
C VAL A 555 -24.71 -9.67 -5.40
N ALA A 556 -24.72 -9.00 -4.25
CA ALA A 556 -23.54 -8.79 -3.41
C ALA A 556 -22.92 -10.11 -2.95
N ALA A 557 -23.74 -11.08 -2.51
CA ALA A 557 -23.26 -12.41 -2.12
C ALA A 557 -22.62 -13.17 -3.29
N GLU A 558 -23.18 -13.11 -4.50
CA GLU A 558 -22.56 -13.72 -5.68
C GLU A 558 -21.27 -13.00 -6.09
N TRP A 559 -21.26 -11.67 -6.08
CA TRP A 559 -20.07 -10.86 -6.39
C TRP A 559 -18.92 -11.24 -5.45
N PHE A 560 -19.23 -11.34 -4.15
CA PHE A 560 -18.27 -11.77 -3.13
C PHE A 560 -17.78 -13.22 -3.34
N LEU A 561 -18.66 -14.15 -3.69
CA LEU A 561 -18.26 -15.54 -3.99
C LEU A 561 -17.35 -15.63 -5.22
N ARG A 562 -17.65 -14.88 -6.29
CA ARG A 562 -16.77 -14.77 -7.48
C ARG A 562 -15.42 -14.13 -7.15
N TYR A 563 -15.40 -13.16 -6.22
CA TYR A 563 -14.15 -12.59 -5.71
C TYR A 563 -13.32 -13.62 -4.93
N LEU A 564 -13.94 -14.41 -4.05
CA LEU A 564 -13.23 -15.47 -3.33
C LEU A 564 -12.63 -16.51 -4.30
N ASP A 565 -13.38 -16.91 -5.32
CA ASP A 565 -12.93 -17.90 -6.32
C ASP A 565 -11.85 -17.36 -7.27
N HIS A 566 -12.02 -16.16 -7.82
CA HIS A 566 -11.12 -15.63 -8.87
C HIS A 566 -9.94 -14.79 -8.33
N VAL A 567 -9.92 -14.45 -7.04
CA VAL A 567 -8.87 -13.62 -6.42
C VAL A 567 -8.27 -14.28 -5.18
N VAL A 568 -9.08 -14.71 -4.22
CA VAL A 568 -8.55 -15.23 -2.93
C VAL A 568 -8.00 -16.65 -3.08
N LEU A 569 -8.70 -17.53 -3.79
CA LEU A 569 -8.28 -18.92 -4.00
C LEU A 569 -6.92 -19.02 -4.74
N PRO A 570 -6.66 -18.29 -5.84
CA PRO A 570 -5.34 -18.26 -6.48
C PRO A 570 -4.21 -17.83 -5.54
N VAL A 571 -4.45 -16.87 -4.64
CA VAL A 571 -3.44 -16.39 -3.68
C VAL A 571 -3.14 -17.44 -2.61
N LEU A 572 -4.16 -18.14 -2.09
CA LEU A 572 -3.97 -19.29 -1.19
C LEU A 572 -3.23 -20.45 -1.88
N ALA A 573 -3.62 -20.75 -3.13
CA ALA A 573 -2.99 -21.80 -3.93
C ALA A 573 -1.52 -21.47 -4.26
N PHE A 574 -1.15 -20.19 -4.44
CA PHE A 574 0.23 -19.78 -4.67
C PHE A 574 1.12 -20.03 -3.45
N ASP A 575 0.65 -19.70 -2.24
CA ASP A 575 1.39 -20.03 -1.01
C ASP A 575 1.55 -21.55 -0.83
N ALA A 576 0.49 -22.32 -1.08
CA ALA A 576 0.53 -23.78 -1.01
C ALA A 576 1.48 -24.42 -2.06
N LEU A 577 1.54 -23.87 -3.27
CA LEU A 577 2.35 -24.37 -4.40
C LEU A 577 3.83 -23.95 -4.32
N ALA A 578 4.09 -22.71 -3.92
CA ALA A 578 5.42 -22.10 -4.01
C ALA A 578 6.10 -21.87 -2.64
N GLY A 579 5.35 -21.91 -1.54
CA GLY A 579 5.86 -21.49 -0.23
C GLY A 579 6.02 -19.97 -0.09
N ILE A 580 5.23 -19.20 -0.85
CA ILE A 580 5.33 -17.74 -0.94
C ILE A 580 3.98 -17.11 -0.61
N ALA A 581 3.88 -16.53 0.58
CA ALA A 581 2.74 -15.70 0.94
C ALA A 581 2.88 -14.29 0.36
N LEU A 582 1.76 -13.71 -0.06
CA LEU A 582 1.68 -12.38 -0.65
C LEU A 582 1.09 -11.39 0.37
N GLU A 583 1.64 -10.17 0.41
CA GLU A 583 1.07 -9.00 1.11
C GLU A 583 -0.17 -8.47 0.36
N ALA A 584 -1.15 -9.35 0.16
CA ALA A 584 -2.34 -9.14 -0.65
C ALA A 584 -3.39 -8.26 0.05
N HIS A 585 -2.97 -7.11 0.61
CA HIS A 585 -3.85 -6.10 1.16
C HIS A 585 -4.67 -5.39 0.06
N GLN A 586 -5.69 -4.63 0.44
CA GLN A 586 -6.66 -4.07 -0.52
C GLN A 586 -6.07 -3.19 -1.63
N GLN A 587 -4.94 -2.51 -1.40
CA GLN A 587 -4.27 -1.68 -2.42
C GLN A 587 -3.33 -2.47 -3.36
N ASN A 588 -2.86 -3.66 -2.97
CA ASN A 588 -1.99 -4.53 -3.77
C ASN A 588 -2.76 -5.67 -4.46
N THR A 589 -4.05 -5.81 -4.13
CA THR A 589 -4.96 -6.75 -4.79
C THR A 589 -5.89 -6.00 -5.73
N LEU A 590 -5.85 -6.34 -7.00
CA LEU A 590 -6.74 -5.84 -8.04
C LEU A 590 -7.72 -6.95 -8.43
N VAL A 591 -9.00 -6.60 -8.55
CA VAL A 591 -9.98 -7.44 -9.23
C VAL A 591 -10.09 -6.98 -10.69
N LEU A 592 -10.17 -7.95 -11.61
CA LEU A 592 -10.53 -7.71 -13.00
C LEU A 592 -12.04 -7.88 -13.14
N LEU A 593 -12.71 -6.87 -13.69
CA LEU A 593 -14.14 -6.89 -13.92
C LEU A 593 -14.48 -7.24 -15.37
N ASP A 594 -15.61 -7.92 -15.58
CA ASP A 594 -16.26 -8.01 -16.89
C ASP A 594 -17.06 -6.72 -17.21
N PRO A 595 -17.55 -6.51 -18.44
CA PRO A 595 -18.32 -5.32 -18.79
C PRO A 595 -19.62 -5.12 -17.96
N ALA A 596 -20.19 -6.22 -17.43
CA ALA A 596 -21.35 -6.15 -16.54
C ALA A 596 -20.97 -5.72 -15.11
N GLY A 597 -19.71 -5.91 -14.70
CA GLY A 597 -19.17 -5.54 -13.39
C GLY A 597 -18.92 -6.72 -12.46
N TRP A 598 -18.96 -7.97 -12.94
CA TRP A 598 -18.63 -9.15 -12.14
C TRP A 598 -17.12 -9.38 -12.08
N PRO A 599 -16.58 -9.92 -10.97
CA PRO A 599 -15.21 -10.43 -10.94
C PRO A 599 -15.05 -11.54 -11.99
N ARG A 600 -13.94 -11.49 -12.73
CA ARG A 600 -13.55 -12.51 -13.73
C ARG A 600 -12.08 -12.95 -13.62
N GLY A 601 -11.37 -12.47 -12.61
CA GLY A 601 -9.93 -12.64 -12.42
C GLY A 601 -9.37 -11.59 -11.47
N GLY A 602 -8.05 -11.57 -11.32
CA GLY A 602 -7.37 -10.59 -10.47
C GLY A 602 -5.89 -10.42 -10.77
N ARG A 603 -5.28 -9.43 -10.13
CA ARG A 603 -3.83 -9.25 -10.13
C ARG A 603 -3.32 -8.94 -8.73
N TYR A 604 -2.22 -9.55 -8.33
CA TYR A 604 -1.39 -9.05 -7.24
C TYR A 604 -0.33 -8.09 -7.79
N ARG A 605 0.09 -7.10 -7.01
CA ARG A 605 1.24 -6.23 -7.35
C ARG A 605 2.07 -5.94 -6.11
N ASP A 606 3.27 -5.43 -6.40
CA ASP A 606 4.30 -4.94 -5.49
C ASP A 606 5.47 -5.88 -5.19
N ASN A 607 6.68 -5.31 -5.18
CA ASN A 607 7.93 -6.03 -4.93
C ASN A 607 8.35 -6.03 -3.46
N GLN A 608 7.71 -5.24 -2.60
CA GLN A 608 8.01 -5.25 -1.17
C GLN A 608 7.38 -6.46 -0.47
N GLY A 609 6.18 -6.87 -0.92
CA GLY A 609 5.27 -7.75 -0.18
C GLY A 609 5.35 -9.26 -0.43
N TYR A 610 6.53 -9.84 -0.62
CA TYR A 610 6.69 -11.30 -0.68
C TYR A 610 7.31 -11.84 0.62
N TYR A 611 6.75 -12.93 1.14
CA TYR A 611 7.28 -13.65 2.28
C TYR A 611 7.62 -15.08 1.86
N PHE A 612 8.91 -15.41 1.76
CA PHE A 612 9.33 -16.79 1.46
C PHE A 612 9.41 -17.58 2.77
N ARG A 613 8.67 -18.69 2.85
CA ARG A 613 8.66 -19.57 4.01
C ARG A 613 10.03 -20.20 4.22
N ALA A 614 10.59 -20.07 5.42
CA ALA A 614 11.83 -20.73 5.80
C ALA A 614 11.77 -22.26 5.59
N SER A 615 10.63 -22.88 5.87
CA SER A 615 10.38 -24.32 5.63
C SER A 615 10.53 -24.74 4.16
N ARG A 616 10.33 -23.82 3.20
CA ARG A 616 10.34 -24.08 1.75
C ARG A 616 11.65 -23.64 1.07
N ARG A 617 12.66 -23.24 1.85
CA ARG A 617 13.97 -22.80 1.33
C ARG A 617 14.60 -23.78 0.35
N ALA A 618 14.66 -25.07 0.68
CA ALA A 618 15.32 -26.07 -0.18
C ALA A 618 14.62 -26.22 -1.54
N GLU A 619 13.28 -26.19 -1.56
CA GLU A 619 12.48 -26.26 -2.80
C GLU A 619 12.68 -25.01 -3.67
N LEU A 620 12.70 -23.83 -3.05
CA LEU A 620 12.93 -22.57 -3.73
C LEU A 620 14.37 -22.45 -4.26
N GLU A 621 15.39 -22.82 -3.47
CA GLU A 621 16.79 -22.84 -3.91
C GLU A 621 17.05 -23.90 -5.00
N HIS A 622 16.28 -25.00 -5.04
CA HIS A 622 16.33 -25.97 -6.15
C HIS A 622 15.71 -25.40 -7.44
N ARG A 623 14.59 -24.66 -7.36
CA ARG A 623 13.96 -24.02 -8.53
C ARG A 623 14.77 -22.83 -9.07
N LEU A 624 15.33 -22.00 -8.19
CA LEU A 624 16.16 -20.85 -8.54
C LEU A 624 17.36 -20.74 -7.57
N PRO A 625 18.54 -21.27 -7.94
CA PRO A 625 19.72 -21.20 -7.10
C PRO A 625 20.08 -19.77 -6.68
N GLY A 626 20.25 -19.57 -5.38
CA GLY A 626 20.59 -18.26 -4.80
C GLY A 626 19.42 -17.31 -4.54
N ILE A 627 18.17 -17.72 -4.82
CA ILE A 627 16.98 -16.93 -4.48
C ILE A 627 16.96 -16.48 -3.02
N GLY A 628 16.46 -15.27 -2.75
CA GLY A 628 16.29 -14.75 -1.40
C GLY A 628 17.57 -14.27 -0.72
N ARG A 629 18.76 -14.46 -1.34
CA ARG A 629 20.06 -14.10 -0.72
C ARG A 629 20.38 -12.61 -0.81
N ALA A 630 20.19 -11.98 -1.97
CA ALA A 630 20.42 -10.54 -2.13
C ALA A 630 19.22 -9.71 -1.63
N SER A 631 18.03 -10.30 -1.69
CA SER A 631 16.76 -9.64 -1.33
C SER A 631 16.34 -9.79 0.14
N ASP A 632 17.00 -10.65 0.91
CA ASP A 632 16.69 -10.93 2.34
C ASP A 632 15.18 -11.19 2.54
N THR A 633 14.66 -12.20 1.84
CA THR A 633 13.19 -12.42 1.67
C THR A 633 12.65 -13.61 2.48
N PHE A 634 13.54 -14.46 3.01
CA PHE A 634 13.13 -15.61 3.82
C PHE A 634 12.79 -15.19 5.25
N VAL A 635 11.58 -15.52 5.68
CA VAL A 635 11.06 -15.28 7.03
C VAL A 635 10.55 -16.58 7.64
N SER A 636 10.43 -16.64 8.97
CA SER A 636 9.89 -17.83 9.63
C SER A 636 8.43 -18.05 9.22
N ASP A 637 8.01 -19.31 9.16
CA ASP A 637 6.64 -19.69 8.83
C ASP A 637 5.61 -19.06 9.79
N ALA A 638 5.95 -18.94 11.08
CA ALA A 638 5.10 -18.27 12.06
C ALA A 638 4.86 -16.78 11.75
N VAL A 639 5.90 -16.04 11.35
CA VAL A 639 5.79 -14.64 10.91
C VAL A 639 5.05 -14.57 9.57
N THR A 640 5.35 -15.48 8.64
CA THR A 640 4.67 -15.59 7.35
C THR A 640 3.16 -15.71 7.54
N ASP A 641 2.72 -16.64 8.39
CA ASP A 641 1.31 -16.87 8.66
C ASP A 641 0.65 -15.69 9.41
N GLU A 642 1.35 -15.01 10.33
CA GLU A 642 0.81 -13.82 11.02
C GLU A 642 0.57 -12.69 10.01
N ARG A 643 1.57 -12.40 9.16
CA ARG A 643 1.48 -11.38 8.11
C ARG A 643 0.41 -11.76 7.09
N PHE A 644 0.38 -13.00 6.60
CA PHE A 644 -0.58 -13.45 5.59
C PHE A 644 -2.03 -13.43 6.12
N ALA A 645 -2.25 -13.82 7.38
CA ALA A 645 -3.56 -13.70 8.05
C ALA A 645 -4.01 -12.24 8.19
N TYR A 646 -3.10 -11.33 8.53
CA TYR A 646 -3.43 -9.90 8.56
C TYR A 646 -3.76 -9.36 7.16
N TYR A 647 -2.92 -9.62 6.15
CA TYR A 647 -3.07 -8.97 4.85
C TYR A 647 -4.18 -9.56 3.97
N LEU A 648 -4.26 -10.88 3.83
CA LEU A 648 -5.31 -11.53 3.04
C LEU A 648 -6.60 -11.71 3.86
N GLY A 649 -6.49 -12.18 5.10
CA GLY A 649 -7.65 -12.42 5.96
C GLY A 649 -8.32 -11.12 6.44
N ILE A 650 -7.61 -10.34 7.25
CA ILE A 650 -8.18 -9.17 7.95
C ILE A 650 -8.31 -7.96 7.02
N ASN A 651 -7.21 -7.48 6.44
CA ASN A 651 -7.19 -6.24 5.66
C ASN A 651 -8.01 -6.39 4.37
N ASN A 652 -7.80 -7.48 3.64
CA ASN A 652 -8.49 -7.74 2.38
C ASN A 652 -9.90 -8.29 2.57
N VAL A 653 -10.08 -9.57 2.95
CA VAL A 653 -11.39 -10.22 2.87
C VAL A 653 -12.37 -9.74 3.93
N LEU A 654 -11.98 -9.67 5.21
CA LEU A 654 -12.83 -9.08 6.25
C LEU A 654 -13.08 -7.59 5.96
N GLY A 655 -12.06 -6.85 5.51
CA GLY A 655 -12.26 -5.49 5.02
C GLY A 655 -13.33 -5.39 3.92
N LEU A 656 -13.32 -6.26 2.92
CA LEU A 656 -14.33 -6.26 1.87
C LEU A 656 -15.74 -6.60 2.41
N ILE A 657 -15.85 -7.56 3.33
CA ILE A 657 -17.11 -7.86 4.04
C ILE A 657 -17.62 -6.62 4.78
N GLY A 658 -16.75 -5.93 5.52
CA GLY A 658 -17.05 -4.68 6.21
C GLY A 658 -17.47 -3.56 5.26
N ALA A 659 -16.93 -3.50 4.04
CA ALA A 659 -17.37 -2.55 3.01
C ALA A 659 -18.82 -2.84 2.56
N PHE A 660 -19.17 -4.11 2.29
CA PHE A 660 -20.54 -4.50 1.96
C PHE A 660 -21.53 -4.18 3.10
N GLY A 661 -21.15 -4.48 4.34
CA GLY A 661 -21.97 -4.25 5.53
C GLY A 661 -22.20 -2.77 5.83
N SER A 662 -21.12 -2.00 5.95
CA SER A 662 -21.15 -0.56 6.27
C SER A 662 -21.86 0.30 5.23
N GLN A 663 -21.99 -0.20 4.00
CA GLN A 663 -22.71 0.43 2.89
C GLN A 663 -24.10 -0.19 2.65
N ARG A 664 -24.57 -1.07 3.55
CA ARG A 664 -25.89 -1.73 3.51
C ARG A 664 -26.18 -2.52 2.22
N LEU A 665 -25.14 -3.03 1.56
CA LEU A 665 -25.25 -3.83 0.34
C LEU A 665 -25.60 -5.30 0.63
N ALA A 666 -25.12 -5.81 1.78
CA ALA A 666 -25.45 -7.13 2.32
C ALA A 666 -25.26 -7.17 3.84
N ASP A 667 -25.90 -8.13 4.52
CA ASP A 667 -25.60 -8.44 5.93
C ASP A 667 -24.25 -9.15 6.03
N GLU A 668 -23.34 -8.65 6.88
CA GLU A 668 -22.01 -9.24 7.07
C GLU A 668 -22.09 -10.71 7.49
N ARG A 669 -23.11 -11.12 8.26
CA ARG A 669 -23.27 -12.51 8.71
C ARG A 669 -23.44 -13.48 7.54
N VAL A 670 -24.09 -13.05 6.46
CA VAL A 670 -24.26 -13.86 5.24
C VAL A 670 -22.92 -14.03 4.51
N LEU A 671 -22.11 -12.97 4.46
CA LEU A 671 -20.81 -12.99 3.80
C LEU A 671 -19.73 -13.70 4.64
N LEU A 672 -19.75 -13.54 5.96
CA LEU A 672 -18.92 -14.29 6.91
C LEU A 672 -19.23 -15.79 6.81
N ALA A 673 -20.50 -16.18 6.80
CA ALA A 673 -20.90 -17.58 6.58
C ALA A 673 -20.47 -18.10 5.19
N ALA A 674 -20.50 -17.26 4.14
CA ALA A 674 -19.95 -17.61 2.83
C ALA A 674 -18.43 -17.80 2.87
N PHE A 675 -17.70 -16.92 3.58
CA PHE A 675 -16.26 -17.01 3.73
C PHE A 675 -15.86 -18.24 4.56
N ARG A 676 -16.54 -18.55 5.67
CA ARG A 676 -16.34 -19.80 6.44
C ARG A 676 -16.49 -21.05 5.54
N ARG A 677 -17.54 -21.12 4.72
CA ARG A 677 -17.74 -22.23 3.76
C ARG A 677 -16.66 -22.30 2.68
N PHE A 678 -16.13 -21.16 2.24
CA PHE A 678 -15.02 -21.11 1.30
C PHE A 678 -13.71 -21.61 1.95
N LEU A 679 -13.37 -21.11 3.14
CA LEU A 679 -12.18 -21.52 3.88
C LEU A 679 -12.19 -23.02 4.21
N ALA A 680 -13.35 -23.59 4.55
CA ALA A 680 -13.49 -25.02 4.80
C ALA A 680 -13.17 -25.88 3.56
N LYS A 681 -13.51 -25.40 2.35
CA LYS A 681 -13.11 -26.04 1.08
C LYS A 681 -11.64 -25.82 0.76
N ALA A 682 -11.10 -24.66 1.15
CA ALA A 682 -9.70 -24.30 0.94
C ALA A 682 -8.74 -24.83 2.04
N ALA A 683 -9.21 -25.60 3.02
CA ALA A 683 -8.43 -26.03 4.18
C ALA A 683 -7.16 -26.85 3.86
N GLY A 684 -7.07 -27.44 2.66
CA GLY A 684 -5.85 -28.09 2.18
C GLY A 684 -4.77 -27.13 1.63
N LEU A 685 -5.07 -25.84 1.44
CA LEU A 685 -4.18 -24.84 0.85
C LEU A 685 -3.35 -24.10 1.92
N GLY A 686 -2.61 -24.87 2.71
CA GLY A 686 -1.74 -24.35 3.76
C GLY A 686 -2.43 -23.98 5.07
N PRO A 687 -1.71 -23.36 6.03
CA PRO A 687 -2.19 -23.16 7.40
C PRO A 687 -3.19 -22.01 7.56
N LEU A 688 -3.27 -21.09 6.59
CA LEU A 688 -4.07 -19.87 6.74
C LEU A 688 -5.59 -20.15 6.86
N PRO A 689 -6.23 -20.98 6.01
CA PRO A 689 -7.68 -21.18 6.09
C PRO A 689 -8.12 -21.81 7.42
N THR A 690 -7.38 -22.83 7.89
CA THR A 690 -7.60 -23.44 9.21
C THR A 690 -7.40 -22.43 10.34
N ARG A 691 -6.33 -21.62 10.30
CA ARG A 691 -6.11 -20.56 11.32
C ARG A 691 -7.24 -19.54 11.38
N LEU A 692 -7.80 -19.15 10.22
CA LEU A 692 -8.93 -18.21 10.15
C LEU A 692 -10.26 -18.83 10.61
N LEU A 693 -10.44 -20.14 10.55
CA LEU A 693 -11.62 -20.83 11.05
C LEU A 693 -11.54 -21.12 12.56
N ASP A 694 -10.42 -21.65 13.01
CA ASP A 694 -10.32 -22.32 14.31
C ASP A 694 -9.77 -21.42 15.42
N SER A 695 -9.09 -20.32 15.08
CA SER A 695 -8.53 -19.43 16.11
C SER A 695 -9.61 -18.47 16.64
N PRO A 696 -9.86 -18.39 17.97
CA PRO A 696 -10.84 -17.46 18.54
C PRO A 696 -10.40 -16.00 18.45
N THR A 697 -9.11 -15.76 18.22
CA THR A 697 -8.54 -14.42 18.07
C THR A 697 -7.53 -14.36 16.93
N LEU A 698 -7.36 -13.19 16.33
CA LEU A 698 -6.40 -12.95 15.26
C LEU A 698 -5.44 -11.83 15.64
N ARG A 699 -4.21 -11.93 15.15
CA ARG A 699 -3.19 -10.89 15.27
C ARG A 699 -3.38 -9.87 14.16
N CYS A 700 -3.58 -8.62 14.52
CA CYS A 700 -3.88 -7.52 13.61
C CYS A 700 -2.87 -6.40 13.76
N LYS A 701 -2.37 -5.86 12.63
CA LYS A 701 -1.53 -4.66 12.64
C LYS A 701 -2.29 -3.48 13.25
N ALA A 702 -1.64 -2.78 14.18
CA ALA A 702 -2.16 -1.65 14.92
C ALA A 702 -1.57 -0.36 14.35
N ASN A 703 -2.26 0.21 13.36
CA ASN A 703 -1.74 1.32 12.57
C ASN A 703 -1.61 2.61 13.37
N LEU A 704 -2.55 2.89 14.28
CA LEU A 704 -2.53 4.05 15.15
C LEU A 704 -1.51 3.89 16.28
N LEU A 705 -1.42 2.71 16.90
CA LEU A 705 -0.38 2.44 17.91
C LEU A 705 1.03 2.47 17.31
N THR A 706 1.20 2.01 16.07
CA THR A 706 2.48 2.12 15.33
C THR A 706 2.90 3.60 15.14
N ARG A 707 1.95 4.46 14.70
CA ARG A 707 2.16 5.92 14.61
C ARG A 707 2.51 6.55 15.98
N LEU A 708 1.77 6.21 17.04
CA LEU A 708 2.02 6.74 18.40
C LEU A 708 3.39 6.31 18.95
N GLY A 709 3.85 5.11 18.60
CA GLY A 709 5.19 4.61 18.90
C GLY A 709 6.31 5.33 18.13
N GLY A 710 5.99 6.08 17.08
CA GLY A 710 6.97 6.78 16.24
C GLY A 710 7.80 5.85 15.35
N LEU A 711 7.30 4.65 15.07
CA LEU A 711 7.98 3.65 14.23
C LEU A 711 7.89 4.03 12.74
N ASP A 712 8.98 3.86 12.00
CA ASP A 712 9.01 3.92 10.52
C ASP A 712 9.11 2.48 10.01
N GLU A 713 8.13 2.03 9.23
CA GLU A 713 8.03 0.63 8.82
C GLU A 713 9.11 0.19 7.80
N LEU A 714 9.99 1.10 7.35
CA LEU A 714 11.21 0.74 6.61
C LEU A 714 12.42 0.47 7.52
N VAL A 715 12.32 0.70 8.83
CA VAL A 715 13.45 0.63 9.78
C VAL A 715 13.27 -0.51 10.77
N GLY A 716 14.23 -1.43 10.77
CA GLY A 716 14.25 -2.61 11.63
C GLY A 716 13.82 -3.91 10.94
N PRO A 717 13.80 -5.04 11.66
CA PRO A 717 13.33 -6.31 11.13
C PRO A 717 11.79 -6.39 11.03
N VAL A 718 11.32 -7.26 10.13
CA VAL A 718 9.90 -7.39 9.73
C VAL A 718 8.97 -7.82 10.88
N ASP A 719 9.53 -8.43 11.93
CA ASP A 719 8.83 -8.84 13.14
C ASP A 719 8.45 -7.67 14.05
N THR A 720 9.24 -6.59 14.05
CA THR A 720 9.23 -5.52 15.06
C THR A 720 8.98 -4.13 14.49
N GLN A 721 9.05 -3.95 13.16
CA GLN A 721 8.78 -2.68 12.46
C GLN A 721 7.34 -2.14 12.60
N SER A 722 6.40 -2.87 13.20
CA SER A 722 5.02 -2.41 13.45
C SER A 722 4.43 -3.04 14.71
N VAL A 723 3.51 -2.31 15.37
CA VAL A 723 2.75 -2.84 16.51
C VAL A 723 1.65 -3.76 16.01
N TYR A 724 1.46 -4.90 16.69
CA TYR A 724 0.34 -5.84 16.43
C TYR A 724 -0.46 -6.09 17.71
N VAL A 725 -1.78 -5.91 17.61
CA VAL A 725 -2.77 -6.20 18.66
C VAL A 725 -3.49 -7.52 18.38
N THR A 726 -4.24 -8.00 19.37
CA THR A 726 -5.09 -9.19 19.25
C THR A 726 -6.55 -8.76 19.16
N ILE A 727 -7.27 -9.20 18.15
CA ILE A 727 -8.70 -8.92 17.92
C ILE A 727 -9.51 -10.22 17.99
N THR A 728 -10.79 -10.15 18.37
CA THR A 728 -11.72 -11.29 18.25
C THR A 728 -11.87 -11.70 16.79
N ASN A 729 -11.94 -13.01 16.52
CA ASN A 729 -12.14 -13.52 15.17
C ASN A 729 -13.64 -13.59 14.80
N PRO A 730 -14.15 -12.80 13.84
CA PRO A 730 -15.56 -12.87 13.42
C PRO A 730 -15.91 -14.12 12.58
N LEU A 731 -14.97 -15.04 12.39
CA LEU A 731 -15.15 -16.33 11.68
C LEU A 731 -15.15 -17.55 12.60
N HIS A 732 -14.85 -17.38 13.89
CA HIS A 732 -14.85 -18.47 14.87
C HIS A 732 -16.28 -18.83 15.30
N ASP A 733 -17.06 -17.81 15.68
CA ASP A 733 -18.43 -17.90 16.21
C ASP A 733 -19.50 -18.03 15.11
#